data_AF-A0A856MPJ7-F1
#
_entry.id   AF-A0A856MPJ7-F1
#
_cell.length_a   1.000
_cell.length_b   1.000
_cell.length_c   1.000
_cell.angle_alpha   90.00
_cell.angle_beta   90.00
_cell.angle_gamma   90.00
#
_symmetry.space_group_name_H-M   'P 1'
#
loop_
_entity.id
_entity.type
_entity.pdbx_description
1 polymer ?
#
loop_
_entity_poly.entity_id
_entity_poly.type
_entity_poly.pdbx_seq_one_letter_code
_entity_poly.pdbx_strand_id
1 'polypeptide(L)'
;MEAILEQTLKDNHFLLDTAKSYLLKEIVPQANKIDHDPNTLFYALRGLGELDLLALKVPRHWSGKEVSEQTYGTFQELLARYSGALVFLQTQHQSAAGMLVASANSSLQERYLPRMGNGQVLLGVGFSQLRRAGDPLTVATPVAGGYQLNGVVPWVTGWEFFGEFIIAATLPDGGAVYGIVPLVETHQHSGGTLTLSPPAQLAAMTSANTVTATLKNWFLPTESVVFIKPAGWIHENDKKNILAAVFMATGCALAGLDIVESVVSRKPLPFIQKAFDSLQQELNNCRNAVREAQNNSSLEFAERLQLRAWAIDLAGRIAHAAVTVSSGAAIYSHHNAQRVYREALVFTVMGQTPAIMEATLGRLTRSGFENEPHQSNLRCGSSSRKVRGGRRGSREGTEEEKKIAYSRVIHLSHVIDSDIPQWQGDPPVEFETVAELHKDGYYLRRFSLGEHSATHINASNSFHLDGVGIHEYSAESLVVPGVVIDIREQALVNADYTLCVEDILSWEERYGKIPPGCVVLLYTGWQEKWSDEKAFLYQDEQGSMHFPGFDNDATRFLLEEREIAGVGIDTHGVDSGQDTTFGTNSLVLEKPRIVLENLTNLNQLPPTGATLAIGALRLRGGSGSPVGVLAFVP
;
A
#
# COMPACT_ATOMS: atom_id res chain seq x y z
N MET A 1 2.72 -38.66 22.75
CA MET A 1 2.85 -37.35 22.07
C MET A 1 2.22 -37.39 20.69
N GLU A 2 2.60 -38.35 19.84
CA GLU A 2 2.04 -38.55 18.48
C GLU A 2 0.52 -38.81 18.46
N ALA A 3 0.00 -39.69 19.32
CA ALA A 3 -1.45 -39.96 19.44
C ALA A 3 -2.28 -38.75 19.92
N ILE A 4 -1.70 -37.86 20.75
CA ILE A 4 -2.37 -36.64 21.22
C ILE A 4 -2.42 -35.61 20.09
N LEU A 5 -1.34 -35.52 19.30
CA LEU A 5 -1.27 -34.66 18.12
C LEU A 5 -2.28 -35.10 17.05
N GLU A 6 -2.37 -36.41 16.79
CA GLU A 6 -3.30 -36.99 15.82
C GLU A 6 -4.77 -36.80 16.25
N GLN A 7 -5.08 -36.96 17.53
CA GLN A 7 -6.42 -36.70 18.07
C GLN A 7 -6.79 -35.22 17.95
N THR A 8 -5.86 -34.31 18.28
CA THR A 8 -6.09 -32.86 18.18
C THR A 8 -6.34 -32.41 16.73
N LEU A 9 -5.63 -33.01 15.76
CA LEU A 9 -5.86 -32.75 14.34
C LEU A 9 -7.24 -33.23 13.89
N LYS A 10 -7.68 -34.43 14.32
CA LYS A 10 -9.02 -34.96 14.03
C LYS A 10 -10.12 -34.09 14.63
N ASP A 11 -9.97 -33.64 15.87
CA ASP A 11 -10.93 -32.78 16.56
C ASP A 11 -11.07 -31.42 15.85
N ASN A 12 -9.96 -30.84 15.38
CA ASN A 12 -9.96 -29.58 14.62
C ASN A 12 -10.66 -29.71 13.26
N HIS A 13 -10.44 -30.81 12.53
CA HIS A 13 -11.14 -31.08 11.28
C HIS A 13 -12.64 -31.22 11.50
N PHE A 14 -13.05 -32.00 12.51
CA PHE A 14 -14.45 -32.20 12.84
C PHE A 14 -15.17 -30.87 13.19
N LEU A 15 -14.50 -29.97 13.92
CA LEU A 15 -15.02 -28.65 14.26
C LEU A 15 -15.28 -27.79 13.02
N LEU A 16 -14.31 -27.70 12.11
CA LEU A 16 -14.45 -26.91 10.88
C LEU A 16 -15.51 -27.50 9.93
N ASP A 17 -15.60 -28.82 9.85
CA ASP A 17 -16.65 -29.51 9.07
C ASP A 17 -18.05 -29.29 9.65
N THR A 18 -18.16 -29.28 10.98
CA THR A 18 -19.41 -28.95 11.69
C THR A 18 -19.82 -27.50 11.39
N ALA A 19 -18.89 -26.55 11.53
CA ALA A 19 -19.14 -25.15 11.19
C ALA A 19 -19.56 -24.99 9.72
N LYS A 20 -18.85 -25.64 8.79
CA LYS A 20 -19.17 -25.59 7.35
C LYS A 20 -20.56 -26.14 7.05
N SER A 21 -20.90 -27.27 7.67
CA SER A 21 -22.22 -27.91 7.51
C SER A 21 -23.35 -26.99 7.98
N TYR A 22 -23.17 -26.35 9.14
CA TYR A 22 -24.12 -25.36 9.66
C TYR A 22 -24.25 -24.15 8.71
N LEU A 23 -23.12 -23.58 8.28
CA LEU A 23 -23.11 -22.40 7.42
C LEU A 23 -23.81 -22.66 6.08
N LEU A 24 -23.55 -23.81 5.45
CA LEU A 24 -24.19 -24.16 4.18
C LEU A 24 -25.69 -24.42 4.31
N LYS A 25 -26.13 -25.05 5.41
CA LYS A 25 -27.54 -25.42 5.62
C LYS A 25 -28.38 -24.26 6.14
N GLU A 26 -27.86 -23.54 7.13
CA GLU A 26 -28.64 -22.58 7.91
C GLU A 26 -28.31 -21.13 7.56
N ILE A 27 -27.09 -20.81 7.13
CA ILE A 27 -26.67 -19.41 6.91
C ILE A 27 -26.78 -19.00 5.46
N VAL A 28 -26.24 -19.78 4.52
CA VAL A 28 -26.25 -19.47 3.08
C VAL A 28 -27.66 -19.13 2.55
N PRO A 29 -28.74 -19.87 2.89
CA PRO A 29 -30.08 -19.56 2.39
C PRO A 29 -30.62 -18.18 2.79
N GLN A 30 -30.10 -17.59 3.86
CA GLN A 30 -30.60 -16.35 4.45
C GLN A 30 -29.51 -15.29 4.66
N ALA A 31 -28.33 -15.44 4.06
CA ALA A 31 -27.17 -14.59 4.32
C ALA A 31 -27.41 -13.09 4.04
N ASN A 32 -28.22 -12.73 3.03
CA ASN A 32 -28.59 -11.31 2.79
C ASN A 32 -29.56 -10.76 3.84
N LYS A 33 -30.41 -11.63 4.41
CA LYS A 33 -31.30 -11.26 5.51
C LYS A 33 -30.49 -11.05 6.78
N ILE A 34 -29.54 -11.94 7.06
CA ILE A 34 -28.60 -11.81 8.19
C ILE A 34 -27.86 -10.47 8.17
N ASP A 35 -27.51 -9.92 7.00
CA ASP A 35 -26.77 -8.66 6.91
C ASP A 35 -27.60 -7.40 7.28
N HIS A 36 -28.94 -7.48 7.25
CA HIS A 36 -29.81 -6.32 7.51
C HIS A 36 -30.86 -6.51 8.62
N ASP A 37 -31.18 -7.75 9.01
CA ASP A 37 -32.15 -8.07 10.05
C ASP A 37 -31.44 -8.56 11.34
N PRO A 38 -31.41 -7.74 12.41
CA PRO A 38 -30.82 -8.09 13.70
C PRO A 38 -31.30 -9.42 14.26
N ASN A 39 -32.61 -9.74 14.13
CA ASN A 39 -33.16 -10.96 14.68
C ASN A 39 -32.60 -12.20 13.98
N THR A 40 -32.54 -12.17 12.65
CA THR A 40 -31.98 -13.29 11.87
C THR A 40 -30.47 -13.45 12.16
N LEU A 41 -29.73 -12.35 12.33
CA LEU A 41 -28.33 -12.41 12.78
C LEU A 41 -28.19 -13.06 14.17
N PHE A 42 -29.07 -12.73 15.11
CA PHE A 42 -29.04 -13.33 16.45
C PHE A 42 -29.31 -14.82 16.42
N TYR A 43 -30.29 -15.30 15.63
CA TYR A 43 -30.54 -16.73 15.45
C TYR A 43 -29.34 -17.45 14.84
N ALA A 44 -28.67 -16.82 13.87
CA ALA A 44 -27.43 -17.34 13.29
C ALA A 44 -26.30 -17.45 14.34
N LEU A 45 -26.15 -16.44 15.20
CA LEU A 45 -25.19 -16.49 16.30
C LEU A 45 -25.55 -17.58 17.32
N ARG A 46 -26.83 -17.74 17.66
CA ARG A 46 -27.31 -18.78 18.57
C ARG A 46 -27.02 -20.19 18.06
N GLY A 47 -27.21 -20.44 16.77
CA GLY A 47 -26.87 -21.74 16.19
C GLY A 47 -25.38 -22.07 16.26
N LEU A 48 -24.48 -21.07 16.16
CA LEU A 48 -23.06 -21.29 16.49
C LEU A 48 -22.88 -21.67 17.97
N GLY A 49 -23.65 -21.08 18.88
CA GLY A 49 -23.63 -21.42 20.31
C GLY A 49 -24.13 -22.84 20.61
N GLU A 50 -25.19 -23.30 19.95
CA GLU A 50 -25.68 -24.68 20.07
C GLU A 50 -24.63 -25.72 19.66
N LEU A 51 -23.70 -25.32 18.79
CA LEU A 51 -22.57 -26.13 18.33
C LEU A 51 -21.29 -25.90 19.15
N ASP A 52 -21.34 -25.06 20.18
CA ASP A 52 -20.21 -24.67 21.03
C ASP A 52 -19.06 -24.00 20.24
N LEU A 53 -19.42 -23.11 19.32
CA LEU A 53 -18.51 -22.45 18.37
C LEU A 53 -18.34 -20.93 18.61
N LEU A 54 -18.83 -20.37 19.72
CA LEU A 54 -18.79 -18.92 19.95
C LEU A 54 -17.50 -18.40 20.58
N ALA A 55 -16.76 -19.24 21.32
CA ALA A 55 -15.55 -18.85 22.03
C ALA A 55 -14.44 -19.93 21.94
N LEU A 56 -14.09 -20.31 20.72
CA LEU A 56 -13.18 -21.41 20.39
C LEU A 56 -11.80 -21.36 21.06
N LYS A 57 -11.26 -20.18 21.34
CA LYS A 57 -9.94 -20.03 21.96
C LYS A 57 -9.95 -20.11 23.49
N VAL A 58 -11.12 -20.33 24.11
CA VAL A 58 -11.21 -20.55 25.55
C VAL A 58 -10.52 -21.88 25.91
N PRO A 59 -9.69 -21.94 26.95
CA PRO A 59 -9.03 -23.16 27.39
C PRO A 59 -9.99 -24.29 27.79
N ARG A 60 -9.57 -25.55 27.64
CA ARG A 60 -10.43 -26.72 27.93
C ARG A 60 -10.89 -26.83 29.37
N HIS A 61 -10.09 -26.35 30.33
CA HIS A 61 -10.48 -26.34 31.75
C HIS A 61 -11.66 -25.39 32.06
N TRP A 62 -11.96 -24.47 31.14
CA TRP A 62 -13.17 -23.64 31.17
C TRP A 62 -14.24 -24.13 30.20
N SER A 63 -14.28 -25.43 29.90
CA SER A 63 -15.20 -26.03 28.92
C SER A 63 -15.06 -25.49 27.49
N GLY A 64 -13.95 -24.80 27.17
CA GLY A 64 -13.67 -24.33 25.83
C GLY A 64 -13.03 -25.38 24.92
N LYS A 65 -12.76 -25.00 23.67
CA LYS A 65 -12.13 -25.88 22.66
C LYS A 65 -10.61 -25.78 22.62
N GLU A 66 -10.06 -24.65 23.09
CA GLU A 66 -8.62 -24.34 23.07
C GLU A 66 -7.99 -24.50 21.68
N VAL A 67 -8.68 -23.98 20.66
CA VAL A 67 -8.19 -24.09 19.29
C VAL A 67 -6.97 -23.19 19.07
N SER A 68 -6.07 -23.62 18.19
CA SER A 68 -4.92 -22.81 17.78
C SER A 68 -5.33 -21.54 17.02
N GLU A 69 -4.45 -20.55 16.95
CA GLU A 69 -4.66 -19.35 16.11
C GLU A 69 -4.92 -19.70 14.64
N GLN A 70 -4.25 -20.74 14.12
CA GLN A 70 -4.41 -21.20 12.74
C GLN A 70 -5.81 -21.78 12.50
N THR A 71 -6.29 -22.61 13.43
CA THR A 71 -7.63 -23.19 13.37
C THR A 71 -8.69 -22.10 13.50
N TYR A 72 -8.51 -21.16 14.43
CA TYR A 72 -9.43 -20.04 14.59
C TYR A 72 -9.46 -19.12 13.36
N GLY A 73 -8.31 -18.82 12.76
CA GLY A 73 -8.26 -18.07 11.50
C GLY A 73 -9.00 -18.77 10.37
N THR A 74 -8.88 -20.10 10.26
CA THR A 74 -9.63 -20.89 9.28
C THR A 74 -11.14 -20.86 9.53
N PHE A 75 -11.55 -20.89 10.80
CA PHE A 75 -12.94 -20.71 11.20
C PHE A 75 -13.47 -19.32 10.83
N GLN A 76 -12.72 -18.25 11.11
CA GLN A 76 -13.10 -16.88 10.72
C GLN A 76 -13.25 -16.71 9.21
N GLU A 77 -12.30 -17.26 8.44
CA GLU A 77 -12.37 -17.25 6.97
C GLU A 77 -13.62 -17.97 6.46
N LEU A 78 -13.95 -19.11 7.07
CA LEU A 78 -15.15 -19.88 6.72
C LEU A 78 -16.44 -19.13 7.03
N LEU A 79 -16.55 -18.49 8.20
CA LEU A 79 -17.74 -17.69 8.55
C LEU A 79 -17.85 -16.48 7.61
N ALA A 80 -16.76 -15.75 7.40
CA ALA A 80 -16.72 -14.57 6.54
C ALA A 80 -17.11 -14.87 5.09
N ARG A 81 -16.81 -16.08 4.60
CA ARG A 81 -17.23 -16.55 3.27
C ARG A 81 -18.75 -16.62 3.11
N TYR A 82 -19.48 -16.92 4.18
CA TYR A 82 -20.93 -17.14 4.11
C TYR A 82 -21.76 -16.04 4.79
N SER A 83 -21.20 -15.29 5.75
CA SER A 83 -21.80 -14.10 6.34
C SER A 83 -20.76 -13.23 7.06
N GLY A 84 -20.54 -12.02 6.54
CA GLY A 84 -19.67 -11.02 7.15
C GLY A 84 -20.21 -10.50 8.48
N ALA A 85 -21.52 -10.26 8.57
CA ALA A 85 -22.17 -9.82 9.82
C ALA A 85 -22.03 -10.86 10.94
N LEU A 86 -22.16 -12.16 10.63
CA LEU A 86 -22.03 -13.23 11.62
C LEU A 86 -20.61 -13.35 12.17
N VAL A 87 -19.58 -13.37 11.30
CA VAL A 87 -18.19 -13.42 11.76
C VAL A 87 -17.82 -12.17 12.55
N PHE A 88 -18.34 -11.00 12.15
CA PHE A 88 -18.05 -9.73 12.81
C PHE A 88 -18.58 -9.72 14.24
N LEU A 89 -19.83 -10.15 14.43
CA LEU A 89 -20.45 -10.26 15.74
C LEU A 89 -19.80 -11.36 16.60
N GLN A 90 -19.56 -12.55 16.04
CA GLN A 90 -18.88 -13.64 16.76
C GLN A 90 -17.47 -13.23 17.22
N THR A 91 -16.73 -12.47 16.42
CA THR A 91 -15.38 -12.01 16.75
C THR A 91 -15.37 -11.04 17.93
N GLN A 92 -16.42 -10.22 18.13
CA GLN A 92 -16.53 -9.39 19.33
C GLN A 92 -16.58 -10.26 20.59
N HIS A 93 -17.38 -11.33 20.54
CA HIS A 93 -17.55 -12.26 21.64
C HIS A 93 -16.28 -13.06 21.95
N GLN A 94 -15.63 -13.58 20.91
CA GLN A 94 -14.35 -14.26 21.05
C GLN A 94 -13.26 -13.35 21.63
N SER A 95 -13.26 -12.07 21.24
CA SER A 95 -12.30 -11.08 21.76
C SER A 95 -12.51 -10.85 23.26
N ALA A 96 -13.77 -10.73 23.70
CA ALA A 96 -14.09 -10.62 25.11
C ALA A 96 -13.63 -11.86 25.90
N ALA A 97 -13.83 -13.05 25.34
CA ALA A 97 -13.36 -14.30 25.94
C ALA A 97 -11.83 -14.32 26.07
N GLY A 98 -11.10 -13.91 25.04
CA GLY A 98 -9.64 -13.82 25.07
C GLY A 98 -9.11 -12.84 26.13
N MET A 99 -9.80 -11.71 26.33
CA MET A 99 -9.45 -10.74 27.37
C MET A 99 -9.67 -11.30 28.78
N LEU A 100 -10.73 -12.08 28.99
CA LEU A 100 -11.00 -12.76 30.25
C LEU A 100 -9.99 -13.88 30.53
N VAL A 101 -9.59 -14.65 29.50
CA VAL A 101 -8.51 -15.63 29.62
C VAL A 101 -7.20 -14.96 30.04
N ALA A 102 -6.91 -13.77 29.51
CA ALA A 102 -5.71 -13.00 29.86
C ALA A 102 -5.83 -12.22 31.19
N SER A 103 -6.98 -12.25 31.85
CA SER A 103 -7.24 -11.56 33.12
C SER A 103 -6.61 -12.31 34.30
N ALA A 104 -6.25 -11.58 35.35
CA ALA A 104 -5.91 -12.16 36.66
C ALA A 104 -7.14 -12.24 37.60
N ASN A 105 -8.30 -11.76 37.18
CA ASN A 105 -9.53 -11.74 37.97
C ASN A 105 -10.25 -13.09 37.86
N SER A 106 -9.95 -14.00 38.80
CA SER A 106 -10.52 -15.36 38.82
C SER A 106 -12.04 -15.37 38.94
N SER A 107 -12.64 -14.43 39.66
CA SER A 107 -14.10 -14.31 39.79
C SER A 107 -14.76 -14.05 38.43
N LEU A 108 -14.17 -13.19 37.61
CA LEU A 108 -14.64 -12.98 36.24
C LEU A 108 -14.39 -14.20 35.35
N GLN A 109 -13.24 -14.88 35.47
CA GLN A 109 -12.98 -16.10 34.71
C GLN A 109 -14.03 -17.19 35.00
N GLU A 110 -14.27 -17.49 36.28
CA GLU A 110 -15.28 -18.45 36.74
C GLU A 110 -16.70 -18.05 36.34
N ARG A 111 -17.00 -16.74 36.40
CA ARG A 111 -18.32 -16.24 36.01
C ARG A 111 -18.56 -16.38 34.50
N TYR A 112 -17.61 -16.04 33.65
CA TYR A 112 -17.89 -15.94 32.22
C TYR A 112 -17.45 -17.15 31.41
N LEU A 113 -16.18 -17.57 31.51
CA LEU A 113 -15.54 -18.46 30.53
C LEU A 113 -16.29 -19.79 30.29
N PRO A 114 -16.79 -20.52 31.30
CA PRO A 114 -17.56 -21.77 31.11
C PRO A 114 -18.82 -21.63 30.25
N ARG A 115 -19.34 -20.41 30.11
CA ARG A 115 -20.67 -20.11 29.54
C ARG A 115 -20.59 -19.37 28.20
N MET A 116 -19.38 -19.03 27.75
CA MET A 116 -19.18 -18.25 26.52
C MET A 116 -19.22 -19.13 25.27
N GLY A 117 -18.65 -20.35 25.32
CA GLY A 117 -18.55 -21.25 24.16
C GLY A 117 -19.91 -21.57 23.52
N ASN A 118 -20.91 -21.81 24.37
CA ASN A 118 -22.28 -22.16 23.97
C ASN A 118 -23.26 -20.98 23.97
N GLY A 119 -22.80 -19.78 24.32
CA GLY A 119 -23.63 -18.57 24.34
C GLY A 119 -24.64 -18.50 25.49
N GLN A 120 -24.48 -19.27 26.56
CA GLN A 120 -25.24 -19.05 27.81
C GLN A 120 -24.99 -17.65 28.38
N VAL A 121 -23.79 -17.11 28.16
CA VAL A 121 -23.47 -15.70 28.39
C VAL A 121 -22.88 -15.12 27.11
N LEU A 122 -23.41 -13.99 26.68
CA LEU A 122 -22.90 -13.22 25.54
C LEU A 122 -22.37 -11.87 26.02
N LEU A 123 -21.13 -11.60 25.66
CA LEU A 123 -20.32 -10.45 26.09
C LEU A 123 -19.62 -9.83 24.88
N GLY A 124 -19.72 -8.51 24.72
CA GLY A 124 -19.05 -7.77 23.64
C GLY A 124 -17.79 -7.02 24.08
N VAL A 125 -17.31 -6.14 23.21
CA VAL A 125 -16.16 -5.25 23.49
C VAL A 125 -16.41 -3.84 22.95
N GLY A 126 -15.82 -2.83 23.59
CA GLY A 126 -15.93 -1.41 23.22
C GLY A 126 -14.73 -0.59 23.70
N PHE A 127 -13.62 -0.65 22.97
CA PHE A 127 -12.36 0.00 23.35
C PHE A 127 -11.60 0.65 22.18
N SER A 128 -12.23 0.80 21.02
CA SER A 128 -11.60 1.38 19.82
C SER A 128 -11.16 2.83 20.00
N GLN A 129 -11.83 3.59 20.87
CA GLN A 129 -11.50 4.97 21.22
C GLN A 129 -10.06 5.14 21.75
N LEU A 130 -9.46 4.09 22.32
CA LEU A 130 -8.07 4.15 22.80
C LEU A 130 -7.04 4.22 21.67
N ARG A 131 -7.43 3.95 20.42
CA ARG A 131 -6.54 4.05 19.25
C ARG A 131 -6.44 5.46 18.67
N ARG A 132 -7.31 6.37 19.13
CA ARG A 132 -7.36 7.75 18.64
C ARG A 132 -6.24 8.58 19.27
N ALA A 133 -5.58 9.40 18.45
CA ALA A 133 -4.64 10.40 18.93
C ALA A 133 -5.35 11.63 19.54
N GLY A 134 -4.69 12.31 20.48
CA GLY A 134 -5.21 13.49 21.17
C GLY A 134 -5.96 13.14 22.46
N ASP A 135 -6.82 14.05 22.92
CA ASP A 135 -7.49 13.90 24.21
C ASP A 135 -8.35 12.62 24.29
N PRO A 136 -8.25 11.85 25.39
CA PRO A 136 -9.02 10.63 25.56
C PRO A 136 -10.53 10.89 25.51
N LEU A 137 -11.25 10.11 24.70
CA LEU A 137 -12.71 10.17 24.66
C LEU A 137 -13.37 9.57 25.90
N THR A 138 -12.69 8.65 26.59
CA THR A 138 -13.16 8.04 27.83
C THR A 138 -12.02 8.01 28.84
N VAL A 139 -12.26 8.59 30.01
CA VAL A 139 -11.30 8.70 31.11
C VAL A 139 -11.79 7.94 32.34
N ALA A 140 -10.83 7.44 33.13
CA ALA A 140 -11.06 6.76 34.39
C ALA A 140 -10.31 7.50 35.51
N THR A 141 -11.04 7.96 36.52
CA THR A 141 -10.45 8.52 37.74
C THR A 141 -10.47 7.46 38.85
N PRO A 142 -9.31 7.09 39.44
CA PRO A 142 -9.29 6.19 40.59
C PRO A 142 -10.08 6.76 41.76
N VAL A 143 -10.94 5.95 42.37
CA VAL A 143 -11.75 6.30 43.55
C VAL A 143 -11.75 5.13 44.53
N ALA A 144 -12.29 5.33 45.74
CA ALA A 144 -12.43 4.22 46.69
C ALA A 144 -13.26 3.08 46.09
N GLY A 145 -12.70 1.86 46.10
CA GLY A 145 -13.37 0.65 45.60
C GLY A 145 -13.35 0.44 44.08
N GLY A 146 -12.79 1.36 43.28
CA GLY A 146 -12.73 1.18 41.83
C GLY A 146 -12.37 2.46 41.07
N TYR A 147 -13.11 2.71 39.98
CA TYR A 147 -12.86 3.82 39.07
C TYR A 147 -14.16 4.55 38.72
N GLN A 148 -14.10 5.87 38.58
CA GLN A 148 -15.18 6.66 38.02
C GLN A 148 -14.89 6.94 36.54
N LEU A 149 -15.74 6.43 35.65
CA LEU A 149 -15.62 6.57 34.21
C LEU A 149 -16.47 7.75 33.71
N ASN A 150 -15.88 8.53 32.81
CA ASN A 150 -16.57 9.60 32.09
C ASN A 150 -16.14 9.61 30.62
N GLY A 151 -17.11 9.77 29.72
CA GLY A 151 -16.85 9.99 28.31
C GLY A 151 -17.68 9.12 27.37
N VAL A 152 -17.18 8.94 26.16
CA VAL A 152 -17.91 8.34 25.04
C VAL A 152 -17.12 7.19 24.42
N VAL A 153 -17.79 6.07 24.21
CA VAL A 153 -17.32 4.90 23.45
C VAL A 153 -18.09 4.87 22.13
N PRO A 154 -17.49 5.31 21.01
CA PRO A 154 -18.24 5.53 19.77
C PRO A 154 -18.77 4.26 19.10
N TRP A 155 -18.01 3.17 19.21
CA TRP A 155 -18.26 1.93 18.46
C TRP A 155 -18.44 0.75 19.41
N VAL A 156 -19.69 0.47 19.78
CA VAL A 156 -20.08 -0.71 20.56
C VAL A 156 -21.01 -1.56 19.72
N THR A 157 -20.46 -2.60 19.09
CA THR A 157 -21.22 -3.57 18.30
C THR A 157 -21.81 -4.64 19.21
N GLY A 158 -23.03 -5.07 18.93
CA GLY A 158 -23.66 -6.15 19.67
C GLY A 158 -24.84 -5.73 20.55
N TRP A 159 -25.33 -4.50 20.42
CA TRP A 159 -26.46 -4.03 21.20
C TRP A 159 -27.71 -4.87 20.90
N GLU A 160 -28.48 -5.19 21.94
CA GLU A 160 -29.58 -6.18 21.95
C GLU A 160 -29.15 -7.66 21.79
N PHE A 161 -27.88 -7.96 21.50
CA PHE A 161 -27.35 -9.33 21.45
C PHE A 161 -26.54 -9.71 22.68
N PHE A 162 -25.72 -8.77 23.17
CA PHE A 162 -24.85 -8.97 24.32
C PHE A 162 -25.43 -8.27 25.55
N GLY A 163 -25.41 -8.94 26.71
CA GLY A 163 -25.92 -8.35 27.94
C GLY A 163 -24.95 -7.33 28.55
N GLU A 164 -23.67 -7.55 28.33
CA GLU A 164 -22.57 -6.76 28.88
C GLU A 164 -21.49 -6.58 27.80
N PHE A 165 -20.55 -5.65 28.02
CA PHE A 165 -19.36 -5.52 27.20
C PHE A 165 -18.14 -5.09 28.01
N ILE A 166 -16.96 -5.43 27.52
CA ILE A 166 -15.70 -4.93 28.08
C ILE A 166 -15.40 -3.55 27.48
N ILE A 167 -15.47 -2.52 28.32
CA ILE A 167 -15.08 -1.15 28.01
C ILE A 167 -13.62 -0.91 28.42
N ALA A 168 -12.98 0.09 27.81
CA ALA A 168 -11.71 0.63 28.29
C ALA A 168 -11.74 2.15 28.47
N ALA A 169 -11.02 2.64 29.46
CA ALA A 169 -10.92 4.07 29.77
C ALA A 169 -9.50 4.46 30.18
N THR A 170 -9.07 5.65 29.78
CA THR A 170 -7.69 6.14 29.98
C THR A 170 -7.51 6.64 31.40
N LEU A 171 -6.43 6.20 32.06
CA LEU A 171 -6.04 6.59 33.41
C LEU A 171 -5.19 7.89 33.38
N PRO A 172 -5.04 8.60 34.53
CA PRO A 172 -4.26 9.84 34.58
C PRO A 172 -2.78 9.69 34.21
N ASP A 173 -2.23 8.48 34.35
CA ASP A 173 -0.85 8.13 33.98
C ASP A 173 -0.70 7.75 32.49
N GLY A 174 -1.78 7.85 31.70
CA GLY A 174 -1.83 7.44 30.30
C GLY A 174 -2.04 5.94 30.08
N GLY A 175 -2.08 5.14 31.14
CA GLY A 175 -2.51 3.74 31.09
C GLY A 175 -4.00 3.61 30.78
N ALA A 176 -4.51 2.39 30.77
CA ALA A 176 -5.93 2.13 30.57
C ALA A 176 -6.45 1.02 31.49
N VAL A 177 -7.62 1.26 32.10
CA VAL A 177 -8.39 0.25 32.82
C VAL A 177 -9.43 -0.35 31.87
N TYR A 178 -9.55 -1.67 31.90
CA TYR A 178 -10.54 -2.44 31.17
C TYR A 178 -11.50 -3.08 32.16
N GLY A 179 -12.80 -2.95 31.93
CA GLY A 179 -13.83 -3.43 32.86
C GLY A 179 -15.12 -3.85 32.17
N ILE A 180 -15.91 -4.66 32.84
CA ILE A 180 -17.23 -5.09 32.34
C ILE A 180 -18.30 -4.09 32.77
N VAL A 181 -19.13 -3.66 31.82
CA VAL A 181 -20.30 -2.79 32.04
C VAL A 181 -21.51 -3.34 31.28
N PRO A 182 -22.76 -3.04 31.72
CA PRO A 182 -23.96 -3.46 31.01
C PRO A 182 -24.03 -2.84 29.61
N LEU A 183 -24.53 -3.60 28.63
CA LEU A 183 -24.88 -3.09 27.30
C LEU A 183 -26.37 -2.74 27.22
N VAL A 184 -26.84 -2.04 28.25
CA VAL A 184 -28.22 -1.55 28.37
C VAL A 184 -28.18 -0.24 29.14
N GLU A 185 -29.11 0.67 28.83
CA GLU A 185 -29.23 1.91 29.57
C GLU A 185 -29.39 1.64 31.06
N THR A 186 -28.52 2.24 31.86
CA THR A 186 -28.41 1.91 33.28
C THR A 186 -28.16 3.18 34.11
N HIS A 187 -28.90 3.29 35.21
CA HIS A 187 -28.69 4.29 36.24
C HIS A 187 -28.26 3.60 37.54
N GLN A 188 -27.05 3.87 38.00
CA GLN A 188 -26.53 3.34 39.25
C GLN A 188 -27.09 4.13 40.44
N HIS A 189 -27.24 3.47 41.59
CA HIS A 189 -27.60 4.14 42.84
C HIS A 189 -26.60 5.22 43.26
N SER A 190 -25.35 5.12 42.81
CA SER A 190 -24.30 6.14 42.98
C SER A 190 -24.51 7.42 42.15
N GLY A 191 -25.52 7.46 41.27
CA GLY A 191 -25.79 8.56 40.35
C GLY A 191 -25.05 8.46 39.01
N GLY A 192 -24.24 7.41 38.80
CA GLY A 192 -23.60 7.12 37.52
C GLY A 192 -24.60 6.66 36.46
N THR A 193 -24.40 7.07 35.21
CA THR A 193 -25.29 6.72 34.09
C THR A 193 -24.52 6.17 32.90
N LEU A 194 -25.09 5.15 32.25
CA LEU A 194 -24.70 4.67 30.94
C LEU A 194 -25.90 4.80 30.01
N THR A 195 -25.76 5.61 28.97
CA THR A 195 -26.80 5.79 27.93
C THR A 195 -26.29 5.32 26.58
N LEU A 196 -27.20 4.92 25.70
CA LEU A 196 -26.88 4.34 24.39
C LEU A 196 -27.55 5.18 23.30
N SER A 197 -26.85 5.41 22.19
CA SER A 197 -27.47 6.01 21.01
C SER A 197 -28.42 5.01 20.33
N PRO A 198 -29.32 5.47 19.44
CA PRO A 198 -29.89 4.60 18.43
C PRO A 198 -28.79 3.90 17.61
N PRO A 199 -29.08 2.75 16.98
CA PRO A 199 -28.16 2.08 16.07
C PRO A 199 -27.62 3.02 14.99
N ALA A 200 -26.31 2.95 14.74
CA ALA A 200 -25.65 3.72 13.71
C ALA A 200 -26.17 3.33 12.30
N GLN A 201 -26.35 4.33 11.45
CA GLN A 201 -26.69 4.13 10.04
C GLN A 201 -25.43 3.74 9.25
N LEU A 202 -25.07 2.46 9.30
CA LEU A 202 -23.87 1.93 8.65
C LEU A 202 -24.13 1.59 7.17
N ALA A 203 -23.08 1.65 6.35
CA ALA A 203 -23.15 1.22 4.95
C ALA A 203 -23.25 -0.31 4.80
N ALA A 204 -22.85 -1.08 5.82
CA ALA A 204 -22.81 -2.53 5.81
C ALA A 204 -22.90 -3.09 7.23
N MET A 205 -23.25 -4.37 7.38
CA MET A 205 -23.43 -5.03 8.67
C MET A 205 -24.37 -4.26 9.61
N THR A 206 -25.44 -3.68 9.05
CA THR A 206 -26.41 -2.88 9.80
C THR A 206 -27.15 -3.72 10.84
N SER A 207 -27.30 -5.02 10.59
CA SER A 207 -27.87 -5.97 11.54
C SER A 207 -27.05 -6.16 12.81
N ALA A 208 -25.78 -5.76 12.84
CA ALA A 208 -24.90 -5.95 14.00
C ALA A 208 -25.19 -4.97 15.16
N ASN A 209 -26.17 -4.07 15.01
CA ASN A 209 -26.63 -3.14 16.05
C ASN A 209 -25.47 -2.43 16.76
N THR A 210 -24.73 -1.62 16.00
CA THR A 210 -23.62 -0.83 16.55
C THR A 210 -24.14 0.49 17.10
N VAL A 211 -23.84 0.78 18.36
CA VAL A 211 -24.26 1.99 19.09
C VAL A 211 -23.07 2.74 19.67
N THR A 212 -23.29 3.99 20.08
CA THR A 212 -22.38 4.76 20.92
C THR A 212 -22.83 4.66 22.38
N ALA A 213 -21.91 4.34 23.29
CA ALA A 213 -22.17 4.36 24.73
C ALA A 213 -21.59 5.64 25.37
N THR A 214 -22.40 6.32 26.17
CA THR A 214 -21.97 7.52 26.91
C THR A 214 -22.04 7.23 28.41
N LEU A 215 -20.92 7.43 29.10
CA LEU A 215 -20.78 7.22 30.53
C LEU A 215 -20.62 8.57 31.22
N LYS A 216 -21.42 8.79 32.26
CA LYS A 216 -21.31 9.98 33.11
C LYS A 216 -21.25 9.53 34.56
N ASN A 217 -20.15 9.85 35.24
CA ASN A 217 -19.88 9.47 36.63
C ASN A 217 -20.11 7.97 36.90
N TRP A 218 -19.85 7.11 35.91
CA TRP A 218 -20.10 5.69 36.04
C TRP A 218 -19.09 5.05 36.98
N PHE A 219 -19.55 4.43 38.06
CA PHE A 219 -18.68 3.72 38.97
C PHE A 219 -18.42 2.29 38.46
N LEU A 220 -17.17 2.03 38.07
CA LEU A 220 -16.66 0.70 37.75
C LEU A 220 -15.99 0.11 39.00
N PRO A 221 -16.61 -0.87 39.66
CA PRO A 221 -16.05 -1.43 40.88
C PRO A 221 -14.88 -2.37 40.57
N THR A 222 -13.98 -2.58 41.54
CA THR A 222 -12.73 -3.34 41.36
C THR A 222 -13.00 -4.78 40.91
N GLU A 223 -14.06 -5.42 41.39
CA GLU A 223 -14.46 -6.77 41.00
C GLU A 223 -14.86 -6.90 39.52
N SER A 224 -15.27 -5.79 38.88
CA SER A 224 -15.61 -5.74 37.45
C SER A 224 -14.42 -5.38 36.56
N VAL A 225 -13.23 -5.13 37.13
CA VAL A 225 -12.01 -4.83 36.38
C VAL A 225 -11.45 -6.13 35.79
N VAL A 226 -11.27 -6.13 34.48
CA VAL A 226 -10.67 -7.23 33.72
C VAL A 226 -9.15 -7.15 33.81
N PHE A 227 -8.56 -6.00 33.51
CA PHE A 227 -7.14 -5.73 33.73
C PHE A 227 -6.83 -4.23 33.60
N ILE A 228 -5.62 -3.86 34.00
CA ILE A 228 -5.03 -2.54 33.75
C ILE A 228 -3.82 -2.75 32.83
N LYS A 229 -3.67 -1.89 31.82
CA LYS A 229 -2.53 -1.93 30.89
C LYS A 229 -1.77 -0.60 30.91
N PRO A 230 -0.44 -0.62 30.73
CA PRO A 230 0.36 0.60 30.70
C PRO A 230 0.06 1.43 29.44
N ALA A 231 0.49 2.70 29.47
CA ALA A 231 0.40 3.61 28.34
C ALA A 231 1.01 2.98 27.07
N GLY A 232 0.37 3.20 25.92
CA GLY A 232 0.82 2.68 24.63
C GLY A 232 0.62 1.18 24.39
N TRP A 233 0.16 0.40 25.38
CA TRP A 233 0.00 -1.05 25.24
C TRP A 233 -0.90 -1.45 24.06
N ILE A 234 -1.98 -0.73 23.80
CA ILE A 234 -2.92 -1.07 22.71
C ILE A 234 -2.25 -0.96 21.34
N HIS A 235 -1.37 0.03 21.13
CA HIS A 235 -0.64 0.20 19.88
C HIS A 235 0.38 -0.92 19.67
N GLU A 236 1.09 -1.32 20.71
CA GLU A 236 1.99 -2.48 20.66
C GLU A 236 1.24 -3.80 20.45
N ASN A 237 0.07 -3.94 21.06
CA ASN A 237 -0.79 -5.10 20.84
C ASN A 237 -1.32 -5.16 19.40
N ASP A 238 -1.70 -4.02 18.81
CA ASP A 238 -2.13 -3.94 17.41
C ASP A 238 -1.00 -4.34 16.44
N LYS A 239 0.25 -3.93 16.72
CA LYS A 239 1.42 -4.37 15.93
C LYS A 239 1.59 -5.88 15.94
N LYS A 240 1.42 -6.53 17.10
CA LYS A 240 1.52 -7.99 17.26
C LYS A 240 0.39 -8.75 16.57
N ASN A 241 -0.82 -8.20 16.60
CA ASN A 241 -2.03 -8.86 16.09
C ASN A 241 -2.46 -8.39 14.70
N ILE A 242 -1.57 -7.75 13.96
CA ILE A 242 -1.83 -7.15 12.65
C ILE A 242 -2.49 -8.10 11.63
N LEU A 243 -2.16 -9.40 11.67
CA LEU A 243 -2.72 -10.40 10.76
C LEU A 243 -4.07 -10.99 11.23
N ALA A 244 -4.52 -10.70 12.46
CA ALA A 244 -5.72 -11.33 13.02
C ALA A 244 -6.99 -11.04 12.20
N ALA A 245 -7.12 -9.83 11.64
CA ALA A 245 -8.27 -9.44 10.82
C ALA A 245 -8.19 -9.93 9.36
N VAL A 246 -7.07 -10.53 8.94
CA VAL A 246 -6.85 -10.95 7.54
C VAL A 246 -7.83 -12.05 7.11
N PHE A 247 -8.13 -13.01 7.99
CA PHE A 247 -9.01 -14.14 7.66
C PHE A 247 -10.42 -13.73 7.29
N MET A 248 -10.93 -12.65 7.88
CA MET A 248 -12.23 -12.10 7.49
C MET A 248 -12.19 -11.49 6.09
N ALA A 249 -11.11 -10.77 5.74
CA ALA A 249 -10.94 -10.22 4.40
C ALA A 249 -10.78 -11.33 3.35
N THR A 250 -9.95 -12.35 3.61
CA THR A 250 -9.79 -13.48 2.68
C THR A 250 -11.05 -14.34 2.58
N GLY A 251 -11.83 -14.48 3.66
CA GLY A 251 -13.14 -15.13 3.61
C GLY A 251 -14.15 -14.35 2.78
N CYS A 252 -14.19 -13.02 2.93
CA CYS A 252 -14.99 -12.15 2.07
C CYS A 252 -14.58 -12.26 0.59
N ALA A 253 -13.28 -12.34 0.32
CA ALA A 253 -12.77 -12.60 -1.03
C ALA A 253 -13.26 -13.97 -1.58
N LEU A 254 -13.23 -15.03 -0.77
CA LEU A 254 -13.80 -16.33 -1.15
C LEU A 254 -15.30 -16.23 -1.46
N ALA A 255 -16.06 -15.43 -0.71
CA ALA A 255 -17.48 -15.19 -0.98
C ALA A 255 -17.71 -14.57 -2.37
N GLY A 256 -16.85 -13.62 -2.76
CA GLY A 256 -16.90 -13.01 -4.08
C GLY A 256 -16.52 -13.99 -5.19
N LEU A 257 -15.50 -14.83 -4.99
CA LEU A 257 -15.13 -15.89 -5.94
C LEU A 257 -16.25 -16.92 -6.14
N ASP A 258 -16.98 -17.31 -5.10
CA ASP A 258 -18.13 -18.22 -5.22
C ASP A 258 -19.20 -17.69 -6.19
N ILE A 259 -19.40 -16.37 -6.17
CA ILE A 259 -20.35 -15.70 -7.08
C ILE A 259 -19.79 -15.72 -8.51
N VAL A 260 -18.50 -15.40 -8.69
CA VAL A 260 -17.84 -15.46 -10.01
C VAL A 260 -17.89 -16.87 -10.59
N GLU A 261 -17.56 -17.89 -9.80
CA GLU A 261 -17.62 -19.32 -10.19
C GLU A 261 -19.04 -19.75 -10.57
N SER A 262 -20.04 -19.32 -9.79
CA SER A 262 -21.45 -19.59 -10.12
C SER A 262 -21.85 -18.97 -11.46
N VAL A 263 -21.31 -17.81 -11.83
CA VAL A 263 -21.60 -17.17 -13.12
C VAL A 263 -20.86 -17.88 -14.25
N VAL A 264 -19.59 -18.27 -14.06
CA VAL A 264 -18.84 -19.10 -15.03
C VAL A 264 -19.64 -20.34 -15.41
N SER A 265 -20.18 -21.05 -14.42
CA SER A 265 -20.96 -22.28 -14.63
C SER A 265 -22.27 -22.06 -15.40
N ARG A 266 -22.89 -20.87 -15.29
CA ARG A 266 -24.15 -20.52 -15.96
C ARG A 266 -23.95 -19.80 -17.31
N LYS A 267 -22.84 -19.08 -17.45
CA LYS A 267 -22.47 -18.24 -18.58
C LYS A 267 -20.98 -18.47 -18.89
N PRO A 268 -20.64 -19.49 -19.70
CA PRO A 268 -19.25 -19.88 -19.97
C PRO A 268 -18.58 -18.91 -20.95
N LEU A 269 -18.39 -17.66 -20.50
CA LEU A 269 -17.67 -16.63 -21.25
C LEU A 269 -16.17 -16.69 -20.89
N PRO A 270 -15.26 -16.85 -21.86
CA PRO A 270 -13.83 -17.09 -21.57
C PRO A 270 -13.16 -16.02 -20.71
N PHE A 271 -13.57 -14.76 -20.82
CA PHE A 271 -13.00 -13.67 -20.01
C PHE A 271 -13.40 -13.76 -18.53
N ILE A 272 -14.57 -14.32 -18.22
CA ILE A 272 -15.01 -14.53 -16.83
C ILE A 272 -14.20 -15.67 -16.21
N GLN A 273 -14.00 -16.77 -16.96
CA GLN A 273 -13.15 -17.87 -16.53
C GLN A 273 -11.71 -17.39 -16.26
N LYS A 274 -11.13 -16.62 -17.19
CA LYS A 274 -9.78 -16.06 -17.01
C LYS A 274 -9.67 -15.18 -15.77
N ALA A 275 -10.68 -14.34 -15.51
CA ALA A 275 -10.71 -13.50 -14.31
C ALA A 275 -10.84 -14.35 -13.04
N PHE A 276 -11.70 -15.38 -13.04
CA PHE A 276 -11.84 -16.32 -11.93
C PHE A 276 -10.52 -17.02 -11.62
N ASP A 277 -9.87 -17.63 -12.61
CA ASP A 277 -8.63 -18.37 -12.43
C ASP A 277 -7.52 -17.48 -11.85
N SER A 278 -7.37 -16.28 -12.40
CA SER A 278 -6.38 -15.29 -11.95
C SER A 278 -6.61 -14.86 -10.50
N LEU A 279 -7.83 -14.44 -10.16
CA LEU A 279 -8.19 -13.98 -8.82
C LEU A 279 -8.13 -15.12 -7.79
N GLN A 280 -8.51 -16.34 -8.18
CA GLN A 280 -8.42 -17.53 -7.33
C GLN A 280 -6.96 -17.89 -7.03
N GLN A 281 -6.07 -17.80 -8.02
CA GLN A 281 -4.65 -18.03 -7.84
C GLN A 281 -4.04 -16.98 -6.90
N GLU A 282 -4.28 -15.69 -7.15
CA GLU A 282 -3.74 -14.62 -6.31
C GLU A 282 -4.24 -14.71 -4.86
N LEU A 283 -5.53 -15.01 -4.66
CA LEU A 283 -6.08 -15.22 -3.32
C LEU A 283 -5.43 -16.41 -2.61
N ASN A 284 -5.16 -17.51 -3.32
CA ASN A 284 -4.48 -18.65 -2.73
C ASN A 284 -3.04 -18.31 -2.33
N ASN A 285 -2.32 -17.54 -3.15
CA ASN A 285 -0.97 -17.05 -2.83
C ASN A 285 -0.98 -16.19 -1.56
N CYS A 286 -1.88 -15.21 -1.49
CA CYS A 286 -2.05 -14.35 -0.32
C CYS A 286 -2.38 -15.16 0.94
N ARG A 287 -3.34 -16.08 0.85
CA ARG A 287 -3.74 -16.96 1.97
C ARG A 287 -2.60 -17.85 2.46
N ASN A 288 -1.77 -18.38 1.57
CA ASN A 288 -0.61 -19.18 1.94
C ASN A 288 0.46 -18.33 2.64
N ALA A 289 0.81 -17.18 2.06
CA ALA A 289 1.79 -16.25 2.64
C ALA A 289 1.37 -15.77 4.05
N VAL A 290 0.08 -15.50 4.26
CA VAL A 290 -0.46 -15.13 5.58
C VAL A 290 -0.31 -16.27 6.59
N ARG A 291 -0.60 -17.52 6.21
CA ARG A 291 -0.46 -18.68 7.10
C ARG A 291 0.99 -18.98 7.45
N GLU A 292 1.91 -18.82 6.49
CA GLU A 292 3.35 -18.92 6.74
C GLU A 292 3.82 -17.82 7.71
N ALA A 293 3.37 -16.58 7.51
CA ALA A 293 3.67 -15.44 8.37
C ALA A 293 3.15 -15.56 9.80
N GLN A 294 2.06 -16.30 10.04
CA GLN A 294 1.57 -16.58 11.40
C GLN A 294 2.52 -17.45 12.20
N ASN A 295 3.18 -18.40 11.55
CA ASN A 295 4.11 -19.34 12.20
C ASN A 295 5.54 -18.79 12.25
N ASN A 296 5.84 -17.73 11.51
CA ASN A 296 7.14 -17.09 11.47
C ASN A 296 7.21 -15.90 12.44
N SER A 297 7.80 -16.11 13.62
CA SER A 297 8.00 -15.05 14.62
C SER A 297 9.06 -14.01 14.24
N SER A 298 9.96 -14.32 13.30
CA SER A 298 11.01 -13.40 12.84
C SER A 298 10.60 -12.51 11.67
N LEU A 299 9.35 -12.64 11.19
CA LEU A 299 8.85 -11.81 10.09
C LEU A 299 8.69 -10.36 10.55
N GLU A 300 9.24 -9.43 9.76
CA GLU A 300 9.29 -8.02 10.09
C GLU A 300 7.90 -7.38 10.07
N PHE A 301 7.73 -6.31 10.85
CA PHE A 301 6.46 -5.60 10.96
C PHE A 301 5.98 -5.06 9.59
N ALA A 302 6.91 -4.55 8.77
CA ALA A 302 6.62 -4.04 7.44
C ALA A 302 6.06 -5.13 6.50
N GLU A 303 6.58 -6.36 6.57
CA GLU A 303 6.09 -7.48 5.76
C GLU A 303 4.67 -7.88 6.15
N ARG A 304 4.39 -7.92 7.46
CA ARG A 304 3.03 -8.18 7.96
C ARG A 304 2.02 -7.11 7.53
N LEU A 305 2.44 -5.84 7.47
CA LEU A 305 1.63 -4.74 6.92
C LEU A 305 1.28 -4.98 5.45
N GLN A 306 2.25 -5.39 4.64
CA GLN A 306 2.01 -5.67 3.22
C GLN A 306 1.04 -6.85 3.02
N LEU A 307 1.14 -7.91 3.84
CA LEU A 307 0.20 -9.02 3.81
C LEU A 307 -1.22 -8.59 4.21
N ARG A 308 -1.35 -7.77 5.26
CA ARG A 308 -2.65 -7.21 5.69
C ARG A 308 -3.27 -6.36 4.58
N ALA A 309 -2.47 -5.49 3.96
CA ALA A 309 -2.90 -4.65 2.84
C ALA A 309 -3.30 -5.48 1.61
N TRP A 310 -2.56 -6.55 1.29
CA TRP A 310 -2.87 -7.44 0.17
C TRP A 310 -4.22 -8.13 0.32
N ALA A 311 -4.52 -8.63 1.51
CA ALA A 311 -5.81 -9.25 1.77
C ALA A 311 -6.99 -8.26 1.68
N ILE A 312 -6.80 -7.02 2.14
CA ILE A 312 -7.80 -5.94 2.02
C ILE A 312 -8.08 -5.62 0.55
N ASP A 313 -7.01 -5.38 -0.23
CA ASP A 313 -7.07 -5.10 -1.66
C ASP A 313 -7.77 -6.23 -2.44
N LEU A 314 -7.39 -7.49 -2.19
CA LEU A 314 -8.01 -8.66 -2.82
C LEU A 314 -9.51 -8.78 -2.48
N ALA A 315 -9.90 -8.56 -1.22
CA ALA A 315 -11.31 -8.58 -0.83
C ALA A 315 -12.12 -7.54 -1.64
N GLY A 316 -11.60 -6.32 -1.79
CA GLY A 316 -12.21 -5.27 -2.60
C GLY A 316 -12.29 -5.62 -4.09
N ARG A 317 -11.17 -6.04 -4.70
CA ARG A 317 -11.11 -6.38 -6.14
C ARG A 317 -12.01 -7.55 -6.50
N ILE A 318 -12.01 -8.60 -5.68
CA ILE A 318 -12.83 -9.79 -5.93
C ILE A 318 -14.31 -9.50 -5.69
N ALA A 319 -14.66 -8.72 -4.67
CA ALA A 319 -16.04 -8.30 -4.47
C ALA A 319 -16.54 -7.42 -5.63
N HIS A 320 -15.69 -6.55 -6.16
CA HIS A 320 -16.00 -5.77 -7.36
C HIS A 320 -16.18 -6.69 -8.58
N ALA A 321 -15.31 -7.69 -8.78
CA ALA A 321 -15.49 -8.69 -9.84
C ALA A 321 -16.84 -9.42 -9.73
N ALA A 322 -17.26 -9.79 -8.51
CA ALA A 322 -18.57 -10.40 -8.25
C ALA A 322 -19.74 -9.48 -8.66
N VAL A 323 -19.62 -8.17 -8.42
CA VAL A 323 -20.59 -7.15 -8.89
C VAL A 323 -20.58 -7.10 -10.43
N THR A 324 -19.40 -7.00 -11.06
CA THR A 324 -19.25 -6.90 -12.52
C THR A 324 -19.93 -8.06 -13.25
N VAL A 325 -19.65 -9.31 -12.83
CA VAL A 325 -20.22 -10.51 -13.49
C VAL A 325 -21.71 -10.68 -13.23
N SER A 326 -22.23 -10.07 -12.16
CA SER A 326 -23.65 -10.06 -11.80
C SER A 326 -24.43 -8.94 -12.53
N SER A 327 -23.73 -8.00 -13.17
CA SER A 327 -24.31 -6.91 -13.95
C SER A 327 -25.34 -6.09 -13.15
N GLY A 328 -26.37 -5.53 -13.78
CA GLY A 328 -27.36 -4.66 -13.12
C GLY A 328 -28.10 -5.30 -11.93
N ALA A 329 -28.19 -6.64 -11.86
CA ALA A 329 -28.80 -7.32 -10.72
C ALA A 329 -28.03 -7.08 -9.41
N ALA A 330 -26.73 -6.78 -9.49
CA ALA A 330 -25.92 -6.44 -8.33
C ALA A 330 -26.34 -5.13 -7.65
N ILE A 331 -27.13 -4.26 -8.29
CA ILE A 331 -27.59 -3.00 -7.67
C ILE A 331 -28.66 -3.26 -6.60
N TYR A 332 -29.38 -4.38 -6.68
CA TYR A 332 -30.36 -4.73 -5.66
C TYR A 332 -29.69 -5.03 -4.32
N SER A 333 -30.18 -4.39 -3.25
CA SER A 333 -29.66 -4.56 -1.88
C SER A 333 -29.69 -6.01 -1.38
N HIS A 334 -30.59 -6.83 -1.92
CA HIS A 334 -30.74 -8.24 -1.60
C HIS A 334 -29.89 -9.18 -2.47
N HIS A 335 -29.07 -8.67 -3.39
CA HIS A 335 -28.20 -9.49 -4.22
C HIS A 335 -26.91 -9.86 -3.45
N ASN A 336 -26.46 -11.12 -3.57
CA ASN A 336 -25.27 -11.61 -2.86
C ASN A 336 -24.02 -10.77 -3.16
N ALA A 337 -23.80 -10.38 -4.43
CA ALA A 337 -22.67 -9.54 -4.82
C ALA A 337 -22.67 -8.18 -4.11
N GLN A 338 -23.86 -7.57 -3.92
CA GLN A 338 -24.01 -6.31 -3.21
C GLN A 338 -23.71 -6.44 -1.72
N ARG A 339 -24.08 -7.58 -1.12
CA ARG A 339 -23.70 -7.89 0.26
C ARG A 339 -22.18 -8.00 0.41
N VAL A 340 -21.55 -8.86 -0.39
CA VAL A 340 -20.10 -9.10 -0.32
C VAL A 340 -19.32 -7.81 -0.55
N TYR A 341 -19.73 -6.97 -1.51
CA TYR A 341 -19.09 -5.67 -1.75
C TYR A 341 -19.17 -4.73 -0.54
N ARG A 342 -20.32 -4.68 0.14
CA ARG A 342 -20.49 -3.88 1.37
C ARG A 342 -19.72 -4.47 2.55
N GLU A 343 -19.68 -5.79 2.69
CA GLU A 343 -18.88 -6.48 3.71
C GLU A 343 -17.37 -6.18 3.56
N ALA A 344 -16.86 -6.14 2.31
CA ALA A 344 -15.47 -5.77 2.03
C ALA A 344 -15.11 -4.36 2.52
N LEU A 345 -16.06 -3.41 2.49
CA LEU A 345 -15.86 -2.06 3.06
C LEU A 345 -15.57 -2.12 4.57
N VAL A 346 -16.27 -2.97 5.32
CA VAL A 346 -16.07 -3.09 6.78
C VAL A 346 -14.72 -3.73 7.09
N PHE A 347 -14.35 -4.79 6.36
CA PHE A 347 -13.08 -5.48 6.59
C PHE A 347 -11.85 -4.63 6.19
N THR A 348 -12.05 -3.60 5.38
CA THR A 348 -11.05 -2.57 5.06
C THR A 348 -10.76 -1.66 6.26
N VAL A 349 -11.76 -1.32 7.08
CA VAL A 349 -11.60 -0.36 8.20
C VAL A 349 -11.45 -1.05 9.56
N MET A 350 -11.65 -2.37 9.63
CA MET A 350 -11.54 -3.12 10.86
C MET A 350 -10.08 -3.20 11.36
N GLY A 351 -9.86 -2.69 12.57
CA GLY A 351 -8.53 -2.65 13.20
C GLY A 351 -7.57 -1.69 12.51
N GLN A 352 -8.09 -0.68 11.82
CA GLN A 352 -7.28 0.24 11.02
C GLN A 352 -6.34 1.07 11.89
N THR A 353 -5.08 1.12 11.49
CA THR A 353 -4.05 2.02 12.04
C THR A 353 -3.47 2.88 10.92
N PRO A 354 -2.79 4.01 11.20
CA PRO A 354 -2.12 4.80 10.18
C PRO A 354 -1.19 3.98 9.28
N ALA A 355 -0.43 3.04 9.86
CA ALA A 355 0.47 2.16 9.10
C ALA A 355 -0.28 1.21 8.15
N ILE A 356 -1.42 0.64 8.58
CA ILE A 356 -2.26 -0.17 7.70
C ILE A 356 -2.90 0.71 6.62
N MET A 357 -3.26 1.95 6.95
CA MET A 357 -3.80 2.92 5.98
C MET A 357 -2.80 3.20 4.87
N GLU A 358 -1.57 3.53 5.25
CA GLU A 358 -0.47 3.77 4.32
C GLU A 358 -0.19 2.54 3.44
N ALA A 359 -0.08 1.34 4.03
CA ALA A 359 0.15 0.12 3.28
C ALA A 359 -1.01 -0.22 2.31
N THR A 360 -2.25 -0.04 2.73
CA THR A 360 -3.44 -0.26 1.89
C THR A 360 -3.51 0.77 0.76
N LEU A 361 -3.35 2.06 1.06
CA LEU A 361 -3.35 3.12 0.05
C LEU A 361 -2.22 2.91 -0.96
N GLY A 362 -1.02 2.59 -0.47
CA GLY A 362 0.14 2.26 -1.30
C GLY A 362 -0.02 1.02 -2.16
N ARG A 363 -1.03 0.15 -1.91
CA ARG A 363 -1.44 -0.91 -2.84
C ARG A 363 -2.49 -0.43 -3.84
N LEU A 364 -3.49 0.32 -3.37
CA LEU A 364 -4.58 0.83 -4.22
C LEU A 364 -4.08 1.82 -5.28
N THR A 365 -2.98 2.53 -5.00
CA THR A 365 -2.38 3.49 -5.93
C THR A 365 -1.28 2.88 -6.82
N ARG A 366 -0.99 1.57 -6.71
CA ARG A 366 -0.09 0.89 -7.66
C ARG A 366 -0.80 0.79 -9.01
N SER A 367 -0.35 1.57 -9.99
CA SER A 367 -0.76 1.40 -11.39
C SER A 367 -0.21 0.07 -11.90
N GLY A 368 -1.11 -0.90 -12.12
CA GLY A 368 -0.78 -2.27 -12.50
C GLY A 368 -0.20 -2.35 -13.90
N PHE A 369 1.11 -2.39 -14.01
CA PHE A 369 1.83 -3.01 -15.10
C PHE A 369 3.18 -3.53 -14.59
N GLU A 370 3.15 -4.59 -13.77
CA GLU A 370 4.22 -5.58 -13.57
C GLU A 370 3.62 -6.90 -13.08
N ASN A 371 4.00 -7.98 -13.77
CA ASN A 371 3.53 -9.34 -13.56
C ASN A 371 4.04 -9.88 -12.21
N GLU A 372 3.14 -10.51 -11.45
CA GLU A 372 3.50 -11.31 -10.28
C GLU A 372 4.41 -12.50 -10.62
N PRO A 373 5.19 -12.99 -9.65
CA PRO A 373 6.37 -13.81 -9.85
C PRO A 373 6.02 -15.25 -10.23
N HIS A 374 6.63 -15.76 -11.31
CA HIS A 374 6.72 -17.20 -11.49
C HIS A 374 7.56 -17.82 -10.36
N GLN A 375 6.87 -18.60 -9.53
CA GLN A 375 7.40 -19.65 -8.67
C GLN A 375 8.73 -20.23 -9.20
N SER A 376 9.84 -19.96 -8.52
CA SER A 376 11.00 -20.85 -8.57
C SER A 376 11.94 -20.61 -7.38
N ASN A 377 11.69 -21.35 -6.30
CA ASN A 377 12.75 -21.79 -5.40
C ASN A 377 12.32 -23.06 -4.66
N LEU A 378 12.09 -24.14 -5.41
CA LEU A 378 12.17 -25.52 -4.92
C LEU A 378 12.76 -26.37 -6.05
N ARG A 379 14.04 -26.72 -5.90
CA ARG A 379 14.76 -27.63 -6.80
C ARG A 379 14.19 -29.04 -6.69
N CYS A 380 13.89 -29.68 -7.82
CA CYS A 380 14.11 -31.11 -8.02
C CYS A 380 14.31 -31.38 -9.51
N GLY A 381 15.40 -32.08 -9.87
CA GLY A 381 15.81 -32.27 -11.25
C GLY A 381 15.12 -33.45 -11.92
N SER A 382 14.91 -33.34 -13.23
CA SER A 382 15.14 -34.44 -14.18
C SER A 382 14.94 -33.97 -15.63
N SER A 383 15.95 -34.25 -16.45
CA SER A 383 15.97 -34.39 -17.91
C SER A 383 14.61 -34.64 -18.59
N SER A 384 14.32 -33.93 -19.69
CA SER A 384 14.22 -34.58 -21.02
C SER A 384 13.88 -33.64 -22.20
N ARG A 385 14.70 -33.78 -23.25
CA ARG A 385 14.45 -33.73 -24.71
C ARG A 385 13.57 -32.65 -25.36
N LYS A 386 14.28 -31.86 -26.18
CA LYS A 386 13.88 -31.22 -27.45
C LYS A 386 12.87 -32.03 -28.28
N VAL A 387 11.84 -31.33 -28.78
CA VAL A 387 11.21 -31.62 -30.08
C VAL A 387 11.04 -30.31 -30.85
N ARG A 388 11.64 -30.27 -32.05
CA ARG A 388 11.46 -29.22 -33.06
C ARG A 388 10.12 -29.43 -33.78
N GLY A 389 9.38 -28.35 -34.00
CA GLY A 389 8.28 -28.31 -34.97
C GLY A 389 8.06 -26.86 -35.40
N GLY A 390 8.44 -26.54 -36.64
CA GLY A 390 8.21 -25.23 -37.23
C GLY A 390 6.98 -25.23 -38.13
N ARG A 391 6.24 -24.10 -38.18
CA ARG A 391 5.91 -23.36 -39.41
C ARG A 391 4.96 -22.18 -39.13
N ARG A 392 5.36 -21.04 -39.70
CA ARG A 392 4.56 -20.00 -40.38
C ARG A 392 3.38 -19.36 -39.64
N GLY A 393 3.60 -18.10 -39.24
CA GLY A 393 3.04 -16.96 -39.96
C GLY A 393 1.64 -16.48 -39.57
N SER A 394 1.59 -15.55 -38.62
CA SER A 394 0.63 -14.44 -38.59
C SER A 394 1.22 -13.31 -37.73
N ARG A 395 1.62 -12.21 -38.36
CA ARG A 395 1.99 -10.96 -37.68
C ARG A 395 0.70 -10.29 -37.22
N GLU A 396 0.36 -10.48 -35.95
CA GLU A 396 -0.44 -9.52 -35.18
C GLU A 396 0.51 -9.01 -34.10
N GLY A 397 0.98 -7.77 -34.25
CA GLY A 397 1.87 -7.14 -33.29
C GLY A 397 1.06 -6.82 -32.04
N THR A 398 1.18 -7.65 -31.02
CA THR A 398 0.88 -7.26 -29.65
C THR A 398 1.86 -6.14 -29.28
N GLU A 399 1.40 -4.90 -29.13
CA GLU A 399 2.20 -3.84 -28.53
C GLU A 399 2.63 -4.30 -27.14
N GLU A 400 3.94 -4.57 -26.98
CA GLU A 400 4.52 -4.95 -25.69
C GLU A 400 4.42 -3.76 -24.73
N GLU A 401 3.77 -3.97 -23.58
CA GLU A 401 3.73 -3.01 -22.49
C GLU A 401 5.16 -2.69 -22.02
N LYS A 402 5.58 -1.42 -22.16
CA LYS A 402 6.85 -0.94 -21.60
C LYS A 402 6.66 -0.64 -20.11
N LYS A 403 7.28 -1.45 -19.25
CA LYS A 403 7.20 -1.38 -17.79
C LYS A 403 8.50 -0.78 -17.24
N ILE A 404 8.41 0.03 -16.18
CA ILE A 404 9.57 0.66 -15.52
C ILE A 404 9.65 0.10 -14.10
N ALA A 405 10.52 -0.91 -13.91
CA ALA A 405 10.85 -1.46 -12.60
C ALA A 405 11.92 -0.59 -11.93
N TYR A 406 11.83 -0.40 -10.61
CA TYR A 406 12.89 0.28 -9.85
C TYR A 406 12.97 -0.15 -8.39
N SER A 407 14.19 -0.20 -7.86
CA SER A 407 14.51 -0.32 -6.44
C SER A 407 14.69 1.06 -5.78
N ARG A 408 15.09 2.06 -6.55
CA ARG A 408 15.35 3.42 -6.09
C ARG A 408 15.01 4.46 -7.16
N VAL A 409 14.50 5.61 -6.74
CA VAL A 409 14.31 6.78 -7.61
C VAL A 409 15.31 7.86 -7.20
N ILE A 410 15.97 8.47 -8.18
CA ILE A 410 17.01 9.48 -7.96
C ILE A 410 16.62 10.75 -8.71
N HIS A 411 16.69 11.89 -8.04
CA HIS A 411 16.62 13.19 -8.71
C HIS A 411 17.96 13.46 -9.41
N LEU A 412 17.92 13.62 -10.73
CA LEU A 412 19.07 14.06 -11.52
C LEU A 412 19.04 15.56 -11.82
N SER A 413 18.12 16.31 -11.20
CA SER A 413 18.05 17.77 -11.31
C SER A 413 18.55 18.47 -10.05
N HIS A 414 19.25 19.59 -10.25
CA HIS A 414 19.59 20.52 -9.17
C HIS A 414 18.33 21.20 -8.61
N VAL A 415 18.36 21.53 -7.32
CA VAL A 415 17.37 22.41 -6.70
C VAL A 415 17.55 23.81 -7.30
N ILE A 416 16.44 24.44 -7.69
CA ILE A 416 16.46 25.79 -8.26
C ILE A 416 16.33 26.80 -7.11
N ASP A 417 17.35 27.64 -6.98
CA ASP A 417 17.38 28.83 -6.14
C ASP A 417 17.95 30.02 -6.93
N SER A 418 18.10 31.19 -6.28
CA SER A 418 18.57 32.41 -6.94
C SER A 418 20.06 32.40 -7.31
N ASP A 419 20.82 31.47 -6.73
CA ASP A 419 22.29 31.48 -6.72
C ASP A 419 22.84 30.34 -7.60
N ILE A 420 21.99 29.70 -8.41
CA ILE A 420 22.42 28.70 -9.39
C ILE A 420 23.41 29.31 -10.40
N PRO A 421 24.40 28.54 -10.90
CA PRO A 421 25.20 28.98 -12.04
C PRO A 421 24.31 29.31 -13.24
N GLN A 422 24.55 30.46 -13.86
CA GLN A 422 23.77 30.96 -15.00
C GLN A 422 24.69 31.36 -16.15
N TRP A 423 24.23 31.11 -17.38
CA TRP A 423 24.96 31.59 -18.55
C TRP A 423 24.98 33.12 -18.60
N GLN A 424 26.06 33.68 -19.11
CA GLN A 424 26.18 35.13 -19.22
C GLN A 424 25.14 35.69 -20.19
N GLY A 425 24.23 36.50 -19.67
CA GLY A 425 23.18 37.17 -20.45
C GLY A 425 21.81 36.50 -20.36
N ASP A 426 21.70 35.34 -19.71
CA ASP A 426 20.42 34.68 -19.49
C ASP A 426 19.56 35.42 -18.44
N PRO A 427 18.22 35.29 -18.52
CA PRO A 427 17.32 35.85 -17.51
C PRO A 427 17.58 35.24 -16.12
N PRO A 428 17.63 36.06 -15.06
CA PRO A 428 17.91 35.57 -13.71
C PRO A 428 16.75 34.77 -13.13
N VAL A 429 17.07 33.90 -12.16
CA VAL A 429 16.06 33.26 -11.31
C VAL A 429 15.62 34.24 -10.22
N GLU A 430 14.36 34.63 -10.26
CA GLU A 430 13.76 35.50 -9.25
C GLU A 430 12.59 34.81 -8.57
N PHE A 431 12.40 35.15 -7.30
CA PHE A 431 11.27 34.69 -6.53
C PHE A 431 10.68 35.81 -5.69
N GLU A 432 9.37 35.80 -5.58
CA GLU A 432 8.60 36.78 -4.83
C GLU A 432 7.57 36.08 -3.95
N THR A 433 7.58 36.35 -2.65
CA THR A 433 6.55 35.88 -1.74
C THR A 433 5.25 36.65 -1.98
N VAL A 434 4.22 35.93 -2.41
CA VAL A 434 2.89 36.47 -2.71
C VAL A 434 1.94 36.32 -1.52
N ALA A 435 2.09 35.23 -0.76
CA ALA A 435 1.32 34.96 0.46
C ALA A 435 2.18 34.27 1.51
N GLU A 436 1.95 34.60 2.77
CA GLU A 436 2.66 34.04 3.92
C GLU A 436 1.71 33.25 4.82
N LEU A 437 2.14 32.05 5.25
CA LEU A 437 1.29 31.12 5.99
C LEU A 437 0.62 31.75 7.22
N HIS A 438 1.36 32.57 7.97
CA HIS A 438 0.88 33.19 9.20
C HIS A 438 -0.08 34.37 8.98
N LYS A 439 -0.07 34.97 7.78
CA LYS A 439 -0.89 36.13 7.43
C LYS A 439 -2.12 35.73 6.60
N ASP A 440 -1.90 34.85 5.62
CA ASP A 440 -2.87 34.53 4.58
C ASP A 440 -3.45 33.11 4.71
N GLY A 441 -2.92 32.30 5.64
CA GLY A 441 -3.35 30.91 5.88
C GLY A 441 -2.74 29.90 4.90
N TYR A 442 -1.89 30.34 3.97
CA TYR A 442 -1.11 29.50 3.05
C TYR A 442 0.16 30.24 2.61
N TYR A 443 1.18 29.47 2.19
CA TYR A 443 2.42 30.02 1.65
C TYR A 443 2.43 29.90 0.13
N LEU A 444 2.68 31.00 -0.57
CA LEU A 444 2.73 31.04 -2.03
C LEU A 444 3.83 31.98 -2.50
N ARG A 445 4.60 31.52 -3.50
CA ARG A 445 5.59 32.34 -4.22
C ARG A 445 5.26 32.40 -5.70
N ARG A 446 5.53 33.56 -6.29
CA ARG A 446 5.73 33.74 -7.73
C ARG A 446 7.21 33.55 -8.03
N PHE A 447 7.53 33.02 -9.20
CA PHE A 447 8.91 32.89 -9.66
C PHE A 447 9.02 33.19 -11.16
N SER A 448 10.22 33.58 -11.60
CA SER A 448 10.61 33.71 -13.01
C SER A 448 12.03 33.18 -13.19
N LEU A 449 12.32 32.60 -14.35
CA LEU A 449 13.62 32.06 -14.74
C LEU A 449 13.71 31.94 -16.27
N GLY A 450 14.93 31.85 -16.80
CA GLY A 450 15.18 31.51 -18.20
C GLY A 450 14.76 30.08 -18.54
N GLU A 451 14.48 29.82 -19.82
CA GLU A 451 14.11 28.47 -20.29
C GLU A 451 15.26 27.46 -20.15
N HIS A 452 16.51 27.95 -20.18
CA HIS A 452 17.75 27.18 -20.12
C HIS A 452 18.45 27.31 -18.74
N SER A 453 17.66 27.50 -17.68
CA SER A 453 18.18 27.65 -16.32
C SER A 453 18.16 26.33 -15.54
N ALA A 454 19.18 26.13 -14.68
CA ALA A 454 19.38 24.92 -13.91
C ALA A 454 19.44 23.65 -14.78
N THR A 455 19.04 22.50 -14.23
CA THR A 455 18.84 21.30 -15.04
C THR A 455 17.69 21.52 -16.01
N HIS A 456 17.97 21.46 -17.30
CA HIS A 456 17.03 21.83 -18.34
C HIS A 456 17.14 20.91 -19.58
N ILE A 457 16.13 21.01 -20.45
CA ILE A 457 16.09 20.34 -21.75
C ILE A 457 16.07 21.39 -22.87
N ASN A 458 16.88 21.17 -23.91
CA ASN A 458 16.86 21.99 -25.13
C ASN A 458 15.86 21.41 -26.14
N ALA A 459 15.10 22.27 -26.81
CA ALA A 459 14.17 21.89 -27.88
C ALA A 459 14.75 22.22 -29.27
N SER A 460 14.14 21.64 -30.32
CA SER A 460 14.70 21.66 -31.67
C SER A 460 14.76 23.08 -32.27
N ASN A 461 13.77 23.91 -31.94
CA ASN A 461 13.72 25.32 -32.32
C ASN A 461 14.80 26.21 -31.69
N SER A 462 15.60 25.72 -30.73
CA SER A 462 16.77 26.46 -30.22
C SER A 462 17.87 26.61 -31.26
N PHE A 463 18.05 25.61 -32.12
CA PHE A 463 19.16 25.57 -33.09
C PHE A 463 18.69 25.44 -34.55
N HIS A 464 17.41 25.11 -34.79
CA HIS A 464 16.84 24.92 -36.13
C HIS A 464 15.60 25.79 -36.34
N LEU A 465 15.59 26.62 -37.38
CA LEU A 465 14.48 27.56 -37.66
C LEU A 465 13.12 26.87 -37.85
N ASP A 466 13.11 25.69 -38.47
CA ASP A 466 11.92 24.88 -38.69
C ASP A 466 11.71 23.82 -37.58
N GLY A 467 12.48 23.91 -36.49
CA GLY A 467 12.40 23.02 -35.35
C GLY A 467 11.11 23.21 -34.54
N VAL A 468 10.71 22.16 -33.82
CA VAL A 468 9.53 22.20 -32.94
C VAL A 468 9.91 22.69 -31.53
N GLY A 469 8.98 23.42 -30.90
CA GLY A 469 9.16 23.91 -29.53
C GLY A 469 8.87 22.85 -28.47
N ILE A 470 9.34 23.05 -27.23
CA ILE A 470 9.31 22.01 -26.18
C ILE A 470 7.91 21.41 -25.91
N HIS A 471 6.84 22.19 -26.06
CA HIS A 471 5.46 21.73 -25.89
C HIS A 471 4.99 20.63 -26.86
N GLU A 472 5.70 20.42 -27.98
CA GLU A 472 5.39 19.45 -29.03
C GLU A 472 6.08 18.10 -28.84
N TYR A 473 7.01 17.99 -27.88
CA TYR A 473 7.60 16.71 -27.50
C TYR A 473 6.50 15.82 -26.91
N SER A 474 6.41 14.57 -27.36
CA SER A 474 5.40 13.64 -26.88
C SER A 474 5.73 13.17 -25.46
N ALA A 475 4.71 12.82 -24.68
CA ALA A 475 4.95 12.32 -23.32
C ALA A 475 5.79 11.03 -23.33
N GLU A 476 5.56 10.18 -24.34
CA GLU A 476 6.27 8.92 -24.53
C GLU A 476 7.76 9.13 -24.86
N SER A 477 8.13 10.23 -25.53
CA SER A 477 9.53 10.50 -25.86
C SER A 477 10.34 11.00 -24.66
N LEU A 478 9.68 11.37 -23.55
CA LEU A 478 10.32 11.87 -22.32
C LEU A 478 10.51 10.79 -21.25
N VAL A 479 10.19 9.53 -21.58
CA VAL A 479 10.39 8.37 -20.72
C VAL A 479 11.24 7.33 -21.46
N VAL A 480 12.53 7.32 -21.16
CA VAL A 480 13.55 6.68 -22.01
C VAL A 480 14.60 5.93 -21.18
N PRO A 481 15.16 4.81 -21.67
CA PRO A 481 16.30 4.17 -21.01
C PRO A 481 17.48 5.14 -20.89
N GLY A 482 18.22 5.09 -19.79
CA GLY A 482 19.46 5.84 -19.56
C GLY A 482 20.68 4.92 -19.53
N VAL A 483 21.76 5.35 -20.17
CA VAL A 483 23.09 4.73 -20.10
C VAL A 483 24.07 5.75 -19.56
N VAL A 484 24.98 5.34 -18.68
CA VAL A 484 25.98 6.24 -18.08
C VAL A 484 27.37 5.86 -18.55
N ILE A 485 28.05 6.81 -19.20
CA ILE A 485 29.46 6.73 -19.54
C ILE A 485 30.23 7.63 -18.58
N ASP A 486 31.13 7.05 -17.78
CA ASP A 486 31.95 7.76 -16.80
C ASP A 486 33.31 8.10 -17.43
N ILE A 487 33.61 9.40 -17.51
CA ILE A 487 34.90 9.95 -18.00
C ILE A 487 35.58 10.85 -16.97
N ARG A 488 35.23 10.70 -15.68
CA ARG A 488 35.76 11.57 -14.61
C ARG A 488 37.28 11.59 -14.54
N GLU A 489 37.91 10.43 -14.73
CA GLU A 489 39.38 10.34 -14.65
C GLU A 489 40.05 11.16 -15.77
N GLN A 490 39.45 11.17 -16.96
CA GLN A 490 39.90 11.95 -18.11
C GLN A 490 39.63 13.44 -17.91
N ALA A 491 38.41 13.80 -17.49
CA ALA A 491 38.00 15.18 -17.22
C ALA A 491 38.80 15.83 -16.08
N LEU A 492 39.25 15.05 -15.09
CA LEU A 492 40.11 15.51 -14.01
C LEU A 492 41.51 15.90 -14.52
N VAL A 493 42.03 15.19 -15.53
CA VAL A 493 43.34 15.46 -16.13
C VAL A 493 43.25 16.59 -17.16
N ASN A 494 42.18 16.62 -17.94
CA ASN A 494 41.93 17.64 -18.96
C ASN A 494 40.50 18.16 -18.83
N ALA A 495 40.34 19.40 -18.37
CA ALA A 495 39.05 20.05 -18.24
C ALA A 495 38.30 20.20 -19.57
N ASP A 496 38.99 20.13 -20.70
CA ASP A 496 38.43 20.23 -22.05
C ASP A 496 38.30 18.86 -22.73
N TYR A 497 38.32 17.76 -21.96
CA TYR A 497 38.20 16.42 -22.53
C TYR A 497 36.82 16.21 -23.17
N THR A 498 36.82 15.70 -24.40
CA THR A 498 35.59 15.32 -25.10
C THR A 498 35.48 13.81 -25.22
N LEU A 499 34.27 13.29 -24.98
CA LEU A 499 33.97 11.87 -25.17
C LEU A 499 34.22 11.49 -26.63
N CYS A 500 35.15 10.57 -26.90
CA CYS A 500 35.44 10.10 -28.25
C CYS A 500 34.76 8.75 -28.57
N VAL A 501 34.86 8.31 -29.84
CA VAL A 501 34.33 7.02 -30.28
C VAL A 501 35.03 5.86 -29.56
N GLU A 502 36.32 5.97 -29.30
CA GLU A 502 37.10 4.95 -28.60
C GLU A 502 36.62 4.73 -27.16
N ASP A 503 36.23 5.80 -26.45
CA ASP A 503 35.64 5.72 -25.11
C ASP A 503 34.31 4.94 -25.15
N ILE A 504 33.46 5.24 -26.13
CA ILE A 504 32.18 4.55 -26.34
C ILE A 504 32.41 3.06 -26.59
N LEU A 505 33.31 2.72 -27.51
CA LEU A 505 33.62 1.32 -27.83
C LEU A 505 34.21 0.57 -26.63
N SER A 506 35.07 1.22 -25.84
CA SER A 506 35.65 0.65 -24.62
C SER A 506 34.58 0.42 -23.54
N TRP A 507 33.62 1.34 -23.42
CA TRP A 507 32.48 1.18 -22.53
C TRP A 507 31.59 0.00 -22.99
N GLU A 508 31.33 -0.13 -24.28
CA GLU A 508 30.50 -1.21 -24.84
C GLU A 508 31.15 -2.59 -24.68
N GLU A 509 32.48 -2.68 -24.74
CA GLU A 509 33.21 -3.92 -24.44
C GLU A 509 32.91 -4.43 -23.02
N ARG A 510 32.72 -3.50 -22.07
CA ARG A 510 32.49 -3.82 -20.65
C ARG A 510 31.02 -4.04 -20.30
N TYR A 511 30.11 -3.23 -20.85
CA TYR A 511 28.72 -3.18 -20.42
C TYR A 511 27.71 -3.63 -21.49
N GLY A 512 28.20 -4.01 -22.68
CA GLY A 512 27.39 -4.37 -23.84
C GLY A 512 27.08 -3.18 -24.73
N LYS A 513 26.59 -3.46 -25.94
CA LYS A 513 26.25 -2.44 -26.93
C LYS A 513 25.17 -1.49 -26.40
N ILE A 514 25.34 -0.18 -26.61
CA ILE A 514 24.36 0.85 -26.26
C ILE A 514 23.04 0.54 -26.99
N PRO A 515 21.91 0.41 -26.25
CA PRO A 515 20.63 0.06 -26.85
C PRO A 515 20.03 1.25 -27.61
N PRO A 516 19.31 1.00 -28.72
CA PRO A 516 18.63 2.05 -29.46
C PRO A 516 17.54 2.71 -28.62
N GLY A 517 17.32 4.01 -28.85
CA GLY A 517 16.30 4.80 -28.16
C GLY A 517 16.63 5.13 -26.70
N CYS A 518 17.86 4.92 -26.23
CA CYS A 518 18.30 5.38 -24.92
C CYS A 518 18.83 6.82 -24.95
N VAL A 519 18.95 7.45 -23.78
CA VAL A 519 19.74 8.66 -23.58
C VAL A 519 21.09 8.28 -23.00
N VAL A 520 22.17 8.77 -23.63
CA VAL A 520 23.53 8.59 -23.13
C VAL A 520 23.87 9.76 -22.22
N LEU A 521 24.04 9.46 -20.94
CA LEU A 521 24.46 10.38 -19.89
C LEU A 521 25.98 10.32 -19.74
N LEU A 522 26.64 11.44 -19.96
CA LEU A 522 28.07 11.59 -19.76
C LEU A 522 28.31 12.09 -18.34
N TYR A 523 28.94 11.25 -17.52
CA TYR A 523 29.31 11.60 -16.16
C TYR A 523 30.77 12.07 -16.13
N THR A 524 30.95 13.37 -15.94
CA THR A 524 32.27 14.04 -16.00
C THR A 524 32.80 14.42 -14.63
N GLY A 525 31.95 14.42 -13.60
CA GLY A 525 32.28 14.86 -12.24
C GLY A 525 32.03 16.34 -12.02
N TRP A 526 31.64 17.08 -13.06
CA TRP A 526 31.44 18.52 -13.01
C TRP A 526 30.29 18.96 -12.10
N GLN A 527 29.31 18.07 -11.84
CA GLN A 527 28.25 18.28 -10.85
C GLN A 527 28.78 18.70 -9.46
N GLU A 528 30.01 18.31 -9.09
CA GLU A 528 30.62 18.66 -7.80
C GLU A 528 30.96 20.15 -7.69
N LYS A 529 31.01 20.87 -8.80
CA LYS A 529 31.34 22.30 -8.87
C LYS A 529 30.10 23.20 -8.81
N TRP A 530 28.89 22.64 -8.80
CA TRP A 530 27.63 23.40 -8.90
C TRP A 530 27.48 24.57 -7.92
N SER A 531 27.96 24.42 -6.68
CA SER A 531 27.85 25.48 -5.65
C SER A 531 28.90 26.59 -5.78
N ASP A 532 29.80 26.50 -6.75
CA ASP A 532 30.80 27.53 -7.08
C ASP A 532 30.68 27.88 -8.57
N GLU A 533 29.91 28.92 -8.86
CA GLU A 533 29.65 29.41 -10.22
C GLU A 533 30.93 29.61 -11.04
N LYS A 534 31.99 30.15 -10.42
CA LYS A 534 33.26 30.40 -11.11
C LYS A 534 33.96 29.10 -11.46
N ALA A 535 33.93 28.12 -10.57
CA ALA A 535 34.48 26.79 -10.83
C ALA A 535 33.64 26.00 -11.84
N PHE A 536 32.32 26.20 -11.85
CA PHE A 536 31.39 25.50 -12.73
C PHE A 536 31.43 26.00 -14.18
N LEU A 537 31.41 27.31 -14.41
CA LEU A 537 31.57 27.87 -15.77
C LEU A 537 33.02 27.86 -16.23
N TYR A 538 33.96 27.91 -15.28
CA TYR A 538 35.41 27.93 -15.46
C TYR A 538 35.86 28.76 -16.67
N GLN A 539 35.68 30.09 -16.56
CA GLN A 539 36.10 31.04 -17.58
C GLN A 539 37.53 31.52 -17.33
N ASP A 540 38.39 31.45 -18.35
CA ASP A 540 39.76 31.97 -18.29
C ASP A 540 39.83 33.50 -18.43
N GLU A 541 41.03 34.06 -18.37
CA GLU A 541 41.25 35.51 -18.49
C GLU A 541 40.91 36.06 -19.89
N GLN A 542 40.84 35.19 -20.89
CA GLN A 542 40.50 35.50 -22.28
C GLN A 542 38.99 35.40 -22.54
N GLY A 543 38.21 34.91 -21.57
CA GLY A 543 36.77 34.73 -21.66
C GLY A 543 36.34 33.36 -22.20
N SER A 544 37.28 32.44 -22.44
CA SER A 544 37.01 31.08 -22.89
C SER A 544 36.58 30.19 -21.73
N MET A 545 35.59 29.31 -21.94
CA MET A 545 35.08 28.41 -20.92
C MET A 545 35.72 27.03 -21.00
N HIS A 546 35.94 26.39 -19.86
CA HIS A 546 36.64 25.12 -19.78
C HIS A 546 35.82 24.08 -19.02
N PHE A 547 35.10 23.24 -19.77
CA PHE A 547 34.39 22.09 -19.23
C PHE A 547 34.26 21.00 -20.30
N PRO A 548 34.20 19.72 -19.88
CA PRO A 548 34.17 18.59 -20.81
C PRO A 548 32.84 18.51 -21.56
N GLY A 549 32.81 17.72 -22.63
CA GLY A 549 31.62 17.58 -23.46
C GLY A 549 31.64 16.35 -24.37
N PHE A 550 30.70 16.29 -25.29
CA PHE A 550 30.69 15.29 -26.36
C PHE A 550 31.49 15.77 -27.57
N ASP A 551 32.27 14.88 -28.19
CA ASP A 551 32.88 15.14 -29.49
C ASP A 551 31.83 15.00 -30.63
N ASN A 552 32.01 15.74 -31.71
CA ASN A 552 31.08 15.73 -32.85
C ASN A 552 31.04 14.38 -33.59
N ASP A 553 32.18 13.70 -33.75
CA ASP A 553 32.24 12.38 -34.40
C ASP A 553 31.64 11.31 -33.48
N ALA A 554 31.86 11.43 -32.17
CA ALA A 554 31.21 10.57 -31.17
C ALA A 554 29.69 10.76 -31.14
N THR A 555 29.21 12.00 -31.16
CA THR A 555 27.78 12.32 -31.25
C THR A 555 27.17 11.75 -32.52
N ARG A 556 27.82 11.93 -33.66
CA ARG A 556 27.37 11.35 -34.94
C ARG A 556 27.29 9.84 -34.88
N PHE A 557 28.33 9.20 -34.34
CA PHE A 557 28.35 7.74 -34.15
C PHE A 557 27.19 7.25 -33.28
N LEU A 558 26.90 7.91 -32.15
CA LEU A 558 25.77 7.54 -31.29
C LEU A 558 24.42 7.71 -32.02
N LEU A 559 24.25 8.79 -32.77
CA LEU A 559 23.00 9.06 -33.49
C LEU A 559 22.76 8.12 -34.68
N GLU A 560 23.80 7.86 -35.47
CA GLU A 560 23.72 7.10 -36.73
C GLU A 560 23.87 5.59 -36.51
N GLU A 561 24.79 5.17 -35.64
CA GLU A 561 25.15 3.75 -35.46
C GLU A 561 24.55 3.10 -34.20
N ARG A 562 24.05 3.90 -33.25
CA ARG A 562 23.35 3.43 -32.03
C ARG A 562 21.91 3.87 -31.93
N GLU A 563 21.47 4.81 -32.76
CA GLU A 563 20.08 5.28 -32.82
C GLU A 563 19.57 5.76 -31.46
N ILE A 564 20.40 6.49 -30.71
CA ILE A 564 20.04 7.04 -29.40
C ILE A 564 18.89 8.06 -29.51
N ALA A 565 18.10 8.17 -28.44
CA ALA A 565 17.04 9.15 -28.28
C ALA A 565 17.55 10.53 -27.86
N GLY A 566 18.79 10.62 -27.34
CA GLY A 566 19.39 11.88 -26.92
C GLY A 566 20.63 11.73 -26.05
N VAL A 567 21.12 12.86 -25.54
CA VAL A 567 22.31 12.97 -24.69
C VAL A 567 22.00 13.74 -23.41
N GLY A 568 22.79 13.53 -22.37
CA GLY A 568 22.76 14.35 -21.17
C GLY A 568 24.14 14.46 -20.50
N ILE A 569 24.38 15.52 -19.75
CA ILE A 569 25.68 15.78 -19.11
C ILE A 569 25.53 16.54 -17.78
N ASP A 570 26.54 16.45 -16.91
CA ASP A 570 26.64 17.20 -15.65
C ASP A 570 27.40 18.55 -15.73
N THR A 571 27.74 18.99 -16.94
CA THR A 571 28.33 20.31 -17.24
C THR A 571 27.27 21.31 -17.68
N HIS A 572 27.69 22.55 -17.95
CA HIS A 572 26.77 23.60 -18.38
C HIS A 572 26.13 23.35 -19.74
N GLY A 573 26.84 22.69 -20.65
CA GLY A 573 26.36 22.30 -21.98
C GLY A 573 26.86 20.92 -22.40
N VAL A 574 26.12 20.23 -23.28
CA VAL A 574 26.59 18.94 -23.85
C VAL A 574 27.78 19.11 -24.79
N ASP A 575 27.94 20.31 -25.35
CA ASP A 575 29.14 20.72 -26.06
C ASP A 575 30.25 21.07 -25.07
N SER A 576 31.51 20.82 -25.41
CA SER A 576 32.63 21.27 -24.55
C SER A 576 32.66 22.80 -24.45
N GLY A 577 33.19 23.36 -23.36
CA GLY A 577 33.34 24.81 -23.20
C GLY A 577 34.18 25.50 -24.28
N GLN A 578 34.97 24.73 -25.03
CA GLN A 578 35.77 25.19 -26.16
C GLN A 578 35.02 25.16 -27.51
N ASP A 579 33.85 24.51 -27.58
CA ASP A 579 33.06 24.44 -28.81
C ASP A 579 32.09 25.62 -28.91
N THR A 580 32.44 26.59 -29.76
CA THR A 580 31.60 27.76 -30.04
C THR A 580 30.57 27.52 -31.15
N THR A 581 30.54 26.32 -31.74
CA THR A 581 29.63 25.95 -32.83
C THR A 581 28.37 25.24 -32.36
N PHE A 582 28.36 24.80 -31.09
CA PHE A 582 27.28 24.00 -30.50
C PHE A 582 26.97 22.76 -31.34
N GLY A 583 28.02 22.03 -31.73
CA GLY A 583 27.94 20.97 -32.72
C GLY A 583 27.07 19.81 -32.26
N THR A 584 27.22 19.35 -31.02
CA THR A 584 26.41 18.29 -30.43
C THR A 584 24.96 18.71 -30.27
N ASN A 585 24.71 19.90 -29.71
CA ASN A 585 23.36 20.46 -29.62
C ASN A 585 22.68 20.48 -31.00
N SER A 586 23.36 21.08 -31.99
CA SER A 586 22.85 21.21 -33.36
C SER A 586 22.55 19.85 -34.00
N LEU A 587 23.47 18.88 -33.90
CA LEU A 587 23.32 17.54 -34.48
C LEU A 587 22.18 16.74 -33.85
N VAL A 588 22.07 16.74 -32.51
CA VAL A 588 21.03 15.98 -31.80
C VAL A 588 19.66 16.55 -32.11
N LEU A 589 19.55 17.88 -32.12
CA LEU A 589 18.31 18.66 -32.26
C LEU A 589 17.84 18.89 -33.71
N GLU A 590 18.52 18.35 -34.72
CA GLU A 590 17.99 18.22 -36.09
C GLU A 590 16.64 17.48 -36.13
N LYS A 591 16.38 16.66 -35.10
CA LYS A 591 15.10 16.02 -34.82
C LYS A 591 14.71 16.35 -33.37
N PRO A 592 13.43 16.22 -32.97
CA PRO A 592 13.00 16.44 -31.58
C PRO A 592 13.49 15.33 -30.64
N ARG A 593 14.80 15.32 -30.38
CA ARG A 593 15.53 14.42 -29.49
C ARG A 593 15.87 15.12 -28.18
N ILE A 594 16.31 14.35 -27.20
CA ILE A 594 16.61 14.87 -25.85
C ILE A 594 18.04 15.42 -25.78
N VAL A 595 18.19 16.62 -25.23
CA VAL A 595 19.47 17.18 -24.77
C VAL A 595 19.27 17.68 -23.36
N LEU A 596 19.93 17.06 -22.38
CA LEU A 596 19.86 17.43 -20.96
C LEU A 596 21.17 18.03 -20.47
N GLU A 597 21.10 19.20 -19.88
CA GLU A 597 22.27 19.93 -19.40
C GLU A 597 22.16 20.17 -17.90
N ASN A 598 23.29 20.36 -17.23
CA ASN A 598 23.37 20.59 -15.78
C ASN A 598 22.72 19.47 -14.95
N LEU A 599 22.97 18.20 -15.28
CA LEU A 599 22.51 17.07 -14.47
C LEU A 599 23.32 16.92 -13.18
N THR A 600 22.72 16.29 -12.16
CA THR A 600 23.37 15.96 -10.90
C THR A 600 23.15 14.50 -10.50
N ASN A 601 23.83 14.04 -9.44
CA ASN A 601 23.70 12.68 -8.90
C ASN A 601 23.99 11.54 -9.90
N LEU A 602 24.73 11.80 -10.99
CA LEU A 602 25.09 10.79 -11.98
C LEU A 602 25.96 9.68 -11.36
N ASN A 603 26.72 10.01 -10.31
CA ASN A 603 27.48 9.06 -9.49
C ASN A 603 26.64 7.96 -8.83
N GLN A 604 25.32 8.13 -8.75
CA GLN A 604 24.41 7.19 -8.12
C GLN A 604 23.74 6.23 -9.11
N LEU A 605 24.00 6.40 -10.41
CA LEU A 605 23.41 5.60 -11.47
C LEU A 605 24.31 4.40 -11.83
N PRO A 606 23.71 3.24 -12.14
CA PRO A 606 24.46 2.15 -12.78
C PRO A 606 24.81 2.52 -14.23
N PRO A 607 25.84 1.89 -14.83
CA PRO A 607 26.17 2.09 -16.24
C PRO A 607 25.00 1.78 -17.19
N THR A 608 24.17 0.78 -16.86
CA THR A 608 23.01 0.37 -17.65
C THR A 608 21.80 0.05 -16.79
N GLY A 609 20.61 0.06 -17.41
CA GLY A 609 19.37 -0.42 -16.80
C GLY A 609 18.53 0.66 -16.12
N ALA A 610 19.02 1.89 -16.00
CA ALA A 610 18.22 3.00 -15.51
C ALA A 610 17.16 3.42 -16.55
N THR A 611 16.02 3.92 -16.09
CA THR A 611 15.03 4.61 -16.93
C THR A 611 14.88 6.06 -16.46
N LEU A 612 14.88 6.99 -17.39
CA LEU A 612 14.70 8.42 -17.13
C LEU A 612 13.23 8.79 -17.36
N ALA A 613 12.68 9.62 -16.49
CA ALA A 613 11.49 10.40 -16.76
C ALA A 613 11.81 11.89 -16.64
N ILE A 614 11.53 12.62 -17.71
CA ILE A 614 11.90 14.03 -17.87
C ILE A 614 10.64 14.88 -17.80
N GLY A 615 10.43 15.51 -16.64
CA GLY A 615 9.30 16.40 -16.40
C GLY A 615 9.59 17.83 -16.84
N ALA A 616 9.33 18.14 -18.12
CA ALA A 616 9.45 19.49 -18.67
C ALA A 616 8.19 20.33 -18.47
N LEU A 617 8.37 21.64 -18.23
CA LEU A 617 7.27 22.59 -18.34
C LEU A 617 6.88 22.74 -19.81
N ARG A 618 5.60 22.57 -20.12
CA ARG A 618 5.10 22.62 -21.52
C ARG A 618 4.93 24.07 -21.98
N LEU A 619 6.04 24.74 -22.27
CA LEU A 619 6.07 26.12 -22.73
C LEU A 619 5.71 26.19 -24.21
N ARG A 620 4.61 26.88 -24.54
CA ARG A 620 4.16 27.05 -25.93
C ARG A 620 5.21 27.83 -26.73
N GLY A 621 5.80 27.19 -27.73
CA GLY A 621 6.85 27.78 -28.55
C GLY A 621 8.20 27.94 -27.84
N GLY A 622 8.39 27.36 -26.65
CA GLY A 622 9.65 27.46 -25.90
C GLY A 622 10.81 26.79 -26.63
N SER A 623 11.96 27.46 -26.62
CA SER A 623 13.29 26.97 -27.05
C SER A 623 13.83 25.87 -26.13
N GLY A 624 13.41 25.85 -24.87
CA GLY A 624 13.77 24.82 -23.92
C GLY A 624 12.82 24.77 -22.75
N SER A 625 13.21 24.08 -21.69
CA SER A 625 12.49 24.13 -20.42
C SER A 625 13.37 23.68 -19.26
N PRO A 626 13.28 24.31 -18.08
CA PRO A 626 13.75 23.70 -16.84
C PRO A 626 13.02 22.38 -16.62
N VAL A 627 13.75 21.33 -16.21
CA VAL A 627 13.19 19.99 -16.05
C VAL A 627 13.47 19.39 -14.69
N GLY A 628 12.49 18.65 -14.19
CA GLY A 628 12.71 17.64 -13.16
C GLY A 628 13.05 16.30 -13.82
N VAL A 629 14.28 15.83 -13.71
CA VAL A 629 14.70 14.52 -14.21
C VAL A 629 14.72 13.53 -13.05
N LEU A 630 13.95 12.46 -13.21
CA LEU A 630 13.97 11.31 -12.30
C LEU A 630 14.63 10.13 -13.00
N ALA A 631 15.53 9.45 -12.30
CA ALA A 631 16.06 8.16 -12.72
C ALA A 631 15.51 7.04 -11.85
N PHE A 632 14.84 6.10 -12.49
CA PHE A 632 14.37 4.84 -11.96
C PHE A 632 15.49 3.81 -12.10
N VAL A 633 16.11 3.47 -10.98
CA VAL A 633 17.23 2.52 -10.92
C VAL A 633 16.68 1.14 -10.51
N PRO A 634 17.01 0.05 -11.25
CA PRO A 634 16.46 -1.29 -11.03
C PRO A 634 16.80 -1.90 -9.66
#